data_AF-A0A844FQG3-F1
#
_entry.id   AF-A0A844FQG3-F1
#
_cell.length_a   1.000
_cell.length_b   1.000
_cell.length_c   1.000
_cell.angle_alpha   90.00
_cell.angle_beta   90.00
_cell.angle_gamma   90.00
#
_symmetry.space_group_name_H-M   'P 1'
#
loop_
_entity.id
_entity.type
_entity.pdbx_description
1 polymer ?
#
loop_
_entity_poly.entity_id
_entity_poly.type
_entity_poly.pdbx_seq_one_letter_code
_entity_poly.pdbx_strand_id
1 'polypeptide(L)'
;MNQEKSCGRCVFCREGYMQLAALFSDLTSGKCKEQGFDVMKDIVNAMDVYSNCSVGTNGKKTLLSLLENFNEEVQAHIKGECPTLQCQDLIHYYIDPKLCNGCHDICEVHAILGEKDDIHVIDDFNCVKCGKCLHLCETNAMKCMTGVLPELPDEPISLKRKKRVKEKRVVRKRVRPQAVLFRKNLQTKVEQTIEWKGNGKMKEMNADVIVVAAGPAGLGAAIAAGEKHLKTIVFEKSNTTGGAANMGMGPLGIDTDVQKKKFNQITVKDALAMHMDYTHWRVDADLVSTYFHKSADTIRWLEDMGVEFAGAFKYFAESEATWHIVKPENGVIGPRAAGGMIKAMTARAKELGAQFVMETTVVDLIKEGEKVVGVRAVDQAGQQIEARGKAVIVATGGFGNNKEMIEEEFNLHLGEDYYPFQIPGITGDGLKMMWRAGAMKFGAGIEAIYQLPDNMNWFLLDAVLRQPNLLINQYGERFMNEDRMGNTTFTGNAIALQPGHYAYCIMDGAILNHYKKNGPDIFDIVHPADCFFGFEAEAKRAVEQEYDAYIEASTLDELAEKLHIHPDTLKNTVEAYNEACETGRDTQFGKNPDFLHKITGKGKYLVGKFYLGAYGTIGGIRINKYCEVLGEDYLPIPGLYSAGSDANTIYGDSYNFTLPGNTMGFAINSGRMAGESAAQYILDEE
;
A
#
# COMPACT_ATOMS: atom_id res chain seq x y z
N MET A 1 -10.88 13.75 -33.41
CA MET A 1 -11.65 14.93 -32.95
C MET A 1 -10.79 16.18 -33.01
N ASN A 2 -11.39 17.38 -33.08
CA ASN A 2 -10.72 18.70 -33.16
C ASN A 2 -9.91 19.10 -31.90
N GLN A 3 -9.51 18.15 -31.05
CA GLN A 3 -8.75 18.40 -29.82
C GLN A 3 -7.46 19.16 -30.12
N GLU A 4 -6.72 18.76 -31.16
CA GLU A 4 -5.50 19.43 -31.62
C GLU A 4 -5.76 20.82 -32.22
N LYS A 5 -7.01 21.14 -32.56
CA LYS A 5 -7.43 22.46 -33.06
C LYS A 5 -7.96 23.37 -31.96
N SER A 6 -8.07 22.87 -30.73
CA SER A 6 -8.41 23.70 -29.57
C SER A 6 -7.21 24.59 -29.21
N CYS A 7 -7.42 25.90 -29.15
CA CYS A 7 -6.38 26.84 -28.72
C CYS A 7 -6.14 26.85 -27.20
N GLY A 8 -6.92 26.06 -26.44
CA GLY A 8 -6.78 25.89 -24.98
C GLY A 8 -7.32 27.05 -24.12
N ARG A 9 -7.84 28.13 -24.71
CA ARG A 9 -8.27 29.33 -23.96
C ARG A 9 -9.66 29.24 -23.30
N CYS A 10 -10.51 28.32 -23.75
CA CYS A 10 -11.84 28.11 -23.17
C CYS A 10 -11.87 26.72 -22.50
N VAL A 11 -12.17 26.70 -21.20
CA VAL A 11 -12.22 25.48 -20.39
C VAL A 11 -13.23 24.48 -20.96
N PHE A 12 -14.45 24.91 -21.29
CA PHE A 12 -15.49 24.04 -21.84
C PHE A 12 -15.08 23.40 -23.17
N CYS A 13 -14.42 24.14 -24.06
CA CYS A 13 -13.92 23.60 -25.31
C CYS A 13 -12.76 22.60 -25.07
N ARG A 14 -11.79 22.95 -24.20
CA ARG A 14 -10.61 22.11 -23.96
C ARG A 14 -10.98 20.82 -23.23
N GLU A 15 -11.62 20.95 -22.08
CA GLU A 15 -11.99 19.81 -21.24
C GLU A 15 -13.13 19.01 -21.88
N GLY A 16 -14.09 19.68 -22.53
CA GLY A 16 -15.20 19.00 -23.21
C GLY A 16 -14.72 18.08 -24.33
N TYR A 17 -13.78 18.53 -25.18
CA TYR A 17 -13.20 17.65 -26.20
C TYR A 17 -12.36 16.51 -25.61
N MET A 18 -11.68 16.73 -24.47
CA MET A 18 -10.94 15.66 -23.79
C MET A 18 -11.88 14.59 -23.22
N GLN A 19 -12.96 15.01 -22.56
CA GLN A 19 -13.95 14.09 -22.01
C GLN A 19 -14.70 13.32 -23.11
N LEU A 20 -15.10 14.00 -24.18
CA LEU A 20 -15.72 13.34 -25.32
C LEU A 20 -14.78 12.29 -25.93
N ALA A 21 -13.47 12.57 -26.02
CA ALA A 21 -12.50 11.64 -26.59
C ALA A 21 -12.37 10.38 -25.70
N ALA A 22 -12.33 10.56 -24.38
CA ALA A 22 -12.33 9.45 -23.43
C ALA A 22 -13.63 8.63 -23.53
N LEU A 23 -14.78 9.27 -23.55
CA LEU A 23 -16.09 8.60 -23.64
C LEU A 23 -16.28 7.86 -24.98
N PHE A 24 -15.79 8.41 -26.09
CA PHE A 24 -15.76 7.69 -27.37
C PHE A 24 -14.79 6.51 -27.34
N SER A 25 -13.65 6.63 -26.67
CA SER A 25 -12.72 5.51 -26.45
C SER A 25 -13.36 4.41 -25.62
N ASP A 26 -14.12 4.76 -24.58
CA ASP A 26 -14.88 3.81 -23.76
C ASP A 26 -15.97 3.12 -24.58
N LEU A 27 -16.61 3.84 -25.51
CA LEU A 27 -17.62 3.29 -26.41
C LEU A 27 -17.00 2.22 -27.33
N THR A 28 -15.84 2.50 -27.93
CA THR A 28 -15.15 1.54 -28.81
C THR A 28 -14.45 0.40 -28.07
N SER A 29 -14.28 0.52 -26.75
CA SER A 29 -13.66 -0.50 -25.89
C SER A 29 -14.66 -1.29 -25.02
N GLY A 30 -15.97 -1.07 -25.19
CA GLY A 30 -17.02 -1.76 -24.46
C GLY A 30 -17.16 -1.38 -22.98
N LYS A 31 -16.54 -0.27 -22.57
CA LYS A 31 -16.58 0.25 -21.19
C LYS A 31 -17.67 1.28 -20.97
N CYS A 32 -18.25 1.81 -22.05
CA CYS A 32 -19.28 2.83 -21.98
C CYS A 32 -20.65 2.22 -21.59
N LYS A 33 -21.19 2.67 -20.46
CA LYS A 33 -22.57 2.37 -20.02
C LYS A 33 -23.55 3.39 -20.62
N GLU A 34 -24.84 3.07 -20.61
CA GLU A 34 -25.92 3.98 -21.08
C GLU A 34 -25.83 5.39 -20.46
N GLN A 35 -25.50 5.47 -19.17
CA GLN A 35 -25.27 6.72 -18.44
C GLN A 35 -24.10 7.54 -19.00
N GLY A 36 -23.04 6.90 -19.49
CA GLY A 36 -21.89 7.57 -20.11
C GLY A 36 -22.28 8.32 -21.38
N PHE A 37 -23.31 7.86 -22.08
CA PHE A 37 -23.81 8.52 -23.28
C PHE A 37 -24.64 9.77 -22.96
N ASP A 38 -25.43 9.74 -21.89
CA ASP A 38 -26.14 10.94 -21.43
C ASP A 38 -25.16 12.02 -20.97
N VAL A 39 -24.05 11.63 -20.34
CA VAL A 39 -22.94 12.55 -20.03
C VAL A 39 -22.34 13.17 -21.30
N MET A 40 -22.19 12.42 -22.41
CA MET A 40 -21.74 13.01 -23.68
C MET A 40 -22.69 14.10 -24.18
N LYS A 41 -24.01 13.91 -24.06
CA LYS A 41 -25.02 14.91 -24.45
C LYS A 41 -24.92 16.16 -23.58
N ASP A 42 -24.76 16.00 -22.27
CA ASP A 42 -24.63 17.12 -21.34
C ASP A 42 -23.36 17.92 -21.62
N ILE A 43 -22.24 17.25 -21.90
CA ILE A 43 -20.97 17.88 -22.27
C ILE A 43 -21.14 18.71 -23.54
N VAL A 44 -21.69 18.13 -24.63
CA VAL A 44 -21.83 18.90 -25.88
C VAL A 44 -22.81 20.06 -25.76
N ASN A 45 -23.85 19.95 -24.92
CA ASN A 45 -24.77 21.05 -24.66
C ASN A 45 -24.08 22.17 -23.86
N ALA A 46 -23.28 21.83 -22.85
CA ALA A 46 -22.47 22.81 -22.15
C ALA A 46 -21.43 23.46 -23.08
N MET A 47 -20.80 22.68 -23.96
CA MET A 47 -19.86 23.20 -24.95
C MET A 47 -20.54 24.17 -25.93
N ASP A 48 -21.77 23.89 -26.37
CA ASP A 48 -22.52 24.74 -27.30
C ASP A 48 -22.88 26.10 -26.68
N VAL A 49 -23.23 26.12 -25.39
CA VAL A 49 -23.62 27.34 -24.67
C VAL A 49 -22.42 28.17 -24.23
N TYR A 50 -21.36 27.52 -23.72
CA TYR A 50 -20.27 28.19 -23.00
C TYR A 50 -18.95 28.25 -23.78
N SER A 51 -18.87 27.71 -24.99
CA SER A 51 -17.66 27.86 -25.82
C SER A 51 -17.62 29.21 -26.53
N ASN A 52 -16.45 29.83 -26.51
CA ASN A 52 -16.25 31.18 -27.05
C ASN A 52 -16.10 31.23 -28.59
N CYS A 53 -16.07 30.10 -29.30
CA CYS A 53 -15.87 30.08 -30.75
C CYS A 53 -16.50 28.84 -31.42
N SER A 54 -16.58 28.88 -32.75
CA SER A 54 -17.16 27.82 -33.57
C SER A 54 -16.46 26.46 -33.43
N VAL A 55 -15.17 26.45 -33.07
CA VAL A 55 -14.45 25.19 -32.81
C VAL A 55 -15.03 24.50 -31.59
N GLY A 56 -15.34 25.23 -30.51
CA GLY A 56 -15.91 24.64 -29.29
C GLY A 56 -17.38 24.26 -29.45
N THR A 57 -18.18 25.08 -30.14
CA THR A 57 -19.60 24.77 -30.35
C THR A 57 -19.85 23.65 -31.38
N ASN A 58 -18.86 23.33 -32.23
CA ASN A 58 -19.00 22.26 -33.23
C ASN A 58 -19.11 20.85 -32.65
N GLY A 59 -18.71 20.61 -31.39
CA GLY A 59 -18.79 19.30 -30.74
C GLY A 59 -20.21 18.71 -30.76
N LYS A 60 -21.22 19.57 -30.56
CA LYS A 60 -22.63 19.18 -30.60
C LYS A 60 -23.09 18.72 -31.98
N LYS A 61 -22.69 19.43 -33.05
CA LYS A 61 -23.04 19.04 -34.42
C LYS A 61 -22.47 17.68 -34.78
N THR A 62 -21.25 17.39 -34.32
CA THR A 62 -20.61 16.09 -34.55
C THR A 62 -21.33 14.96 -33.81
N LEU A 63 -21.67 15.14 -32.53
CA LEU A 63 -22.39 14.10 -31.76
C LEU A 63 -23.81 13.89 -32.29
N LEU A 64 -24.53 14.95 -32.63
CA LEU A 64 -25.88 14.85 -33.21
C LEU A 64 -25.85 14.16 -34.57
N SER A 65 -24.89 14.49 -35.44
CA SER A 65 -24.74 13.81 -36.73
C SER A 65 -24.41 12.33 -36.56
N LEU A 66 -23.60 11.96 -35.55
CA LEU A 66 -23.33 10.56 -35.23
C LEU A 66 -24.62 9.84 -34.82
N LEU A 67 -25.43 10.45 -33.94
CA LEU A 67 -26.69 9.90 -33.50
C LEU A 67 -27.73 9.80 -34.61
N GLU A 68 -27.86 10.82 -35.44
CA GLU A 68 -28.86 10.81 -36.52
C GLU A 68 -28.58 9.73 -37.56
N ASN A 69 -27.31 9.44 -37.83
CA ASN A 69 -26.92 8.53 -38.91
C ASN A 69 -26.50 7.13 -38.43
N PHE A 70 -26.06 6.99 -37.18
CA PHE A 70 -25.45 5.76 -36.66
C PHE A 70 -25.94 5.41 -35.24
N ASN A 71 -27.18 5.78 -34.89
CA ASN A 71 -27.73 5.49 -33.56
C ASN A 71 -27.70 3.99 -33.25
N GLU A 72 -28.06 3.15 -34.23
CA GLU A 72 -28.15 1.71 -34.02
C GLU A 72 -26.78 1.11 -33.68
N GLU A 73 -25.72 1.55 -34.34
CA GLU A 73 -24.34 1.14 -34.08
C GLU A 73 -23.84 1.64 -32.73
N VAL A 74 -24.19 2.87 -32.34
CA VAL A 74 -23.86 3.41 -31.01
C VAL A 74 -24.56 2.59 -29.92
N GLN A 75 -25.84 2.28 -30.08
CA GLN A 75 -26.59 1.44 -29.13
C GLN A 75 -26.05 0.02 -29.05
N ALA A 76 -25.57 -0.55 -30.16
CA ALA A 76 -24.88 -1.84 -30.15
C ALA A 76 -23.59 -1.78 -29.31
N HIS A 77 -22.77 -0.73 -29.46
CA HIS A 77 -21.53 -0.58 -28.68
C HIS A 77 -21.79 -0.40 -27.18
N ILE A 78 -22.87 0.28 -26.81
CA ILE A 78 -23.31 0.39 -25.40
C ILE A 78 -23.65 -0.99 -24.81
N LYS A 79 -24.12 -1.93 -25.64
CA LYS A 79 -24.40 -3.32 -25.25
C LYS A 79 -23.18 -4.24 -25.36
N GLY A 80 -22.01 -3.71 -25.72
CA GLY A 80 -20.79 -4.49 -25.93
C GLY A 80 -20.73 -5.21 -27.29
N GLU A 81 -21.46 -4.71 -28.29
CA GLU A 81 -21.53 -5.29 -29.63
C GLU A 81 -20.97 -4.33 -30.70
N CYS A 82 -20.27 -4.86 -31.71
CA CYS A 82 -19.74 -4.09 -32.82
C CYS A 82 -20.26 -4.65 -34.16
N PRO A 83 -21.34 -4.09 -34.74
CA PRO A 83 -21.98 -4.64 -35.94
C PRO A 83 -21.04 -4.81 -37.14
N THR A 84 -19.98 -4.00 -37.21
CA THR A 84 -19.00 -4.00 -38.31
C THR A 84 -17.75 -4.85 -38.03
N LEU A 85 -17.63 -5.41 -36.81
CA LEU A 85 -16.49 -6.21 -36.33
C LEU A 85 -15.13 -5.50 -36.43
N GLN A 86 -15.09 -4.18 -36.36
CA GLN A 86 -13.86 -3.39 -36.47
C GLN A 86 -13.21 -3.05 -35.11
N CYS A 87 -14.00 -2.98 -34.04
CA CYS A 87 -13.51 -2.63 -32.71
C CYS A 87 -12.88 -3.85 -32.03
N GLN A 88 -11.54 -3.91 -32.00
CA GLN A 88 -10.77 -5.05 -31.48
C GLN A 88 -11.18 -5.46 -30.05
N ASP A 89 -11.50 -4.50 -29.20
CA ASP A 89 -11.89 -4.76 -27.81
C ASP A 89 -13.28 -5.41 -27.68
N LEU A 90 -14.17 -5.21 -28.67
CA LEU A 90 -15.56 -5.71 -28.68
C LEU A 90 -15.74 -7.01 -29.46
N ILE A 91 -14.72 -7.44 -30.20
CA ILE A 91 -14.75 -8.69 -30.96
C ILE A 91 -14.06 -9.82 -30.20
N HIS A 92 -14.59 -11.02 -30.37
CA HIS A 92 -14.00 -12.27 -29.92
C HIS A 92 -13.71 -13.16 -31.12
N TYR A 93 -12.55 -13.77 -31.13
CA TYR A 93 -12.23 -14.85 -32.07
C TYR A 93 -12.40 -16.17 -31.36
N TYR A 94 -13.04 -17.13 -32.01
CA TYR A 94 -13.17 -18.47 -31.48
C TYR A 94 -13.08 -19.53 -32.57
N ILE A 95 -12.83 -20.77 -32.18
CA ILE A 95 -12.75 -21.92 -33.07
C ILE A 95 -13.98 -22.78 -32.85
N ASP A 96 -14.78 -22.96 -33.90
CA ASP A 96 -15.96 -23.84 -33.85
C ASP A 96 -15.50 -25.31 -33.76
N PRO A 97 -15.76 -25.99 -32.63
CA PRO A 97 -15.29 -27.35 -32.42
C PRO A 97 -15.91 -28.37 -33.38
N LYS A 98 -17.05 -28.05 -34.00
CA LYS A 98 -17.73 -28.93 -34.96
C LYS A 98 -17.06 -28.90 -36.34
N LEU A 99 -16.34 -27.83 -36.65
CA LEU A 99 -15.70 -27.59 -37.95
C LEU A 99 -14.18 -27.76 -37.90
N CYS A 100 -13.58 -27.65 -36.72
CA CYS A 100 -12.15 -27.87 -36.55
C CYS A 100 -11.77 -29.33 -36.85
N ASN A 101 -10.77 -29.54 -37.71
CA ASN A 101 -10.28 -30.86 -38.10
C ASN A 101 -8.92 -31.22 -37.48
N GLY A 102 -8.40 -30.38 -36.57
CA GLY A 102 -7.09 -30.57 -35.96
C GLY A 102 -5.93 -30.42 -36.93
N CYS A 103 -5.87 -29.28 -37.60
CA CYS A 103 -4.71 -28.83 -38.37
C CYS A 103 -3.51 -28.47 -37.46
N HIS A 104 -2.66 -27.53 -37.89
CA HIS A 104 -1.53 -27.04 -37.10
C HIS A 104 -1.80 -25.60 -36.63
N ASP A 105 -1.06 -25.14 -35.61
CA ASP A 105 -1.08 -23.73 -35.20
C ASP A 105 -0.67 -22.83 -36.38
N ILE A 106 -1.57 -21.93 -36.75
CA ILE A 106 -1.44 -20.94 -37.84
C ILE A 106 -1.22 -19.52 -37.28
N CYS A 107 -1.11 -19.36 -35.97
CA CYS A 107 -0.95 -18.07 -35.30
C CYS A 107 0.54 -17.71 -35.14
N GLU A 108 0.95 -16.56 -35.68
CA GLU A 108 2.32 -16.06 -35.56
C GLU A 108 2.75 -15.78 -34.11
N VAL A 109 1.79 -15.50 -33.20
CA VAL A 109 2.05 -15.26 -31.77
C VAL A 109 1.71 -16.49 -30.90
N HIS A 110 1.44 -17.64 -31.52
CA HIS A 110 1.12 -18.90 -30.84
C HIS A 110 -0.08 -18.83 -29.88
N ALA A 111 -1.10 -18.05 -30.23
CA ALA A 111 -2.34 -17.91 -29.45
C ALA A 111 -3.41 -18.98 -29.80
N ILE A 112 -3.16 -19.86 -30.78
CA ILE A 112 -4.05 -21.00 -31.06
C ILE A 112 -3.45 -22.24 -30.39
N LEU A 113 -4.15 -22.77 -29.41
CA LEU A 113 -3.73 -23.92 -28.62
C LEU A 113 -4.25 -25.23 -29.22
N GLY A 114 -3.39 -26.24 -29.21
CA GLY A 114 -3.69 -27.62 -29.57
C GLY A 114 -2.78 -28.13 -30.69
N GLU A 115 -2.53 -29.44 -30.71
CA GLU A 115 -1.61 -30.04 -31.64
C GLU A 115 -2.34 -30.57 -32.89
N LYS A 116 -1.60 -31.25 -33.76
CA LYS A 116 -2.18 -31.98 -34.89
C LYS A 116 -3.15 -33.04 -34.37
N ASP A 117 -4.31 -33.13 -35.00
CA ASP A 117 -5.43 -33.99 -34.61
C ASP A 117 -6.20 -33.55 -33.33
N ASP A 118 -6.02 -32.32 -32.85
CA ASP A 118 -6.82 -31.75 -31.75
C ASP A 118 -7.78 -30.67 -32.24
N ILE A 119 -8.98 -30.60 -31.69
CA ILE A 119 -9.84 -29.41 -31.81
C ILE A 119 -9.13 -28.28 -31.08
N HIS A 120 -8.69 -27.28 -31.83
CA HIS A 120 -7.96 -26.13 -31.30
C HIS A 120 -8.86 -25.18 -30.51
N VAL A 121 -8.26 -24.44 -29.58
CA VAL A 121 -8.90 -23.35 -28.83
C VAL A 121 -8.03 -22.10 -28.89
N ILE A 122 -8.61 -20.91 -28.68
CA ILE A 122 -7.84 -19.66 -28.65
C ILE A 122 -7.48 -19.32 -27.20
N ASP A 123 -6.22 -18.98 -26.97
CA ASP A 123 -5.76 -18.34 -25.75
C ASP A 123 -6.01 -16.83 -25.82
N ASP A 124 -7.08 -16.38 -25.17
CA ASP A 124 -7.46 -14.98 -25.12
C ASP A 124 -6.40 -14.07 -24.48
N PHE A 125 -5.52 -14.60 -23.62
CA PHE A 125 -4.46 -13.81 -22.99
C PHE A 125 -3.34 -13.47 -23.98
N ASN A 126 -2.98 -14.43 -24.84
CA ASN A 126 -1.91 -14.25 -25.83
C ASN A 126 -2.42 -13.74 -27.19
N CYS A 127 -3.73 -13.80 -27.44
CA CYS A 127 -4.33 -13.35 -28.69
C CYS A 127 -4.28 -11.82 -28.83
N VAL A 128 -3.48 -11.33 -29.78
CA VAL A 128 -3.42 -9.90 -30.16
C VAL A 128 -4.57 -9.47 -31.09
N LYS A 129 -5.58 -10.32 -31.29
CA LYS A 129 -6.79 -10.05 -32.10
C LYS A 129 -6.52 -9.54 -33.53
N CYS A 130 -5.43 -9.97 -34.17
CA CYS A 130 -5.03 -9.51 -35.50
C CYS A 130 -5.89 -10.02 -36.67
N GLY A 131 -6.74 -11.02 -36.44
CA GLY A 131 -7.67 -11.57 -37.45
C GLY A 131 -7.05 -12.40 -38.58
N LYS A 132 -5.71 -12.45 -38.71
CA LYS A 132 -5.02 -13.20 -39.78
C LYS A 132 -5.44 -14.68 -39.86
N CYS A 133 -5.69 -15.31 -38.71
CA CYS A 133 -6.07 -16.71 -38.61
C CYS A 133 -7.43 -17.04 -39.25
N LEU A 134 -8.35 -16.06 -39.40
CA LEU A 134 -9.63 -16.25 -40.09
C LEU A 134 -9.42 -16.67 -41.55
N HIS A 135 -8.45 -16.06 -42.22
CA HIS A 135 -8.19 -16.29 -43.65
C HIS A 135 -7.30 -17.50 -43.91
N LEU A 136 -6.58 -17.97 -42.89
CA LEU A 136 -5.68 -19.12 -42.96
C LEU A 136 -6.38 -20.44 -42.59
N CYS A 137 -7.60 -20.38 -42.02
CA CYS A 137 -8.35 -21.57 -41.61
C CYS A 137 -9.10 -22.20 -42.80
N GLU A 138 -8.54 -23.27 -43.37
CA GLU A 138 -9.13 -23.96 -44.53
C GLU A 138 -10.52 -24.56 -44.27
N THR A 139 -10.83 -24.95 -43.03
CA THR A 139 -12.15 -25.51 -42.67
C THR A 139 -13.19 -24.46 -42.29
N ASN A 140 -12.83 -23.17 -42.32
CA ASN A 140 -13.65 -22.06 -41.82
C ASN A 140 -14.13 -22.25 -40.36
N ALA A 141 -13.38 -23.01 -39.56
CA ALA A 141 -13.67 -23.21 -38.14
C ALA A 141 -13.40 -21.95 -37.32
N MET A 142 -12.46 -21.10 -37.75
CA MET A 142 -12.22 -19.81 -37.11
C MET A 142 -13.38 -18.85 -37.36
N LYS A 143 -13.94 -18.28 -36.29
CA LYS A 143 -15.08 -17.36 -36.31
C LYS A 143 -14.73 -16.08 -35.55
N CYS A 144 -15.35 -14.99 -35.96
CA CYS A 144 -15.30 -13.70 -35.27
C CYS A 144 -16.74 -13.29 -34.94
N MET A 145 -16.97 -12.87 -33.71
CA MET A 145 -18.28 -12.42 -33.23
C MET A 145 -18.13 -11.32 -32.21
N THR A 146 -19.24 -10.69 -31.83
CA THR A 146 -19.33 -9.77 -30.70
C THR A 146 -20.30 -10.30 -29.66
N GLY A 147 -20.24 -9.77 -28.44
CA GLY A 147 -21.10 -10.21 -27.35
C GLY A 147 -20.65 -11.53 -26.73
N VAL A 148 -21.60 -12.29 -26.18
CA VAL A 148 -21.31 -13.48 -25.37
C VAL A 148 -20.84 -14.65 -26.25
N LEU A 149 -19.63 -15.13 -25.99
CA LEU A 149 -19.08 -16.33 -26.65
C LEU A 149 -20.00 -17.55 -26.41
N PRO A 150 -20.19 -18.42 -27.42
CA PRO A 150 -20.86 -19.70 -27.22
C PRO A 150 -20.06 -20.58 -26.23
N GLU A 151 -20.70 -21.61 -25.67
CA GLU A 151 -19.99 -22.60 -24.85
C GLU A 151 -18.91 -23.28 -25.70
N LEU A 152 -17.65 -23.05 -25.34
CA LEU A 152 -16.47 -23.54 -26.03
C LEU A 152 -15.62 -24.38 -25.07
N PRO A 153 -14.83 -25.32 -25.60
CA PRO A 153 -13.88 -26.06 -24.77
C PRO A 153 -12.83 -25.12 -24.17
N ASP A 154 -12.55 -25.26 -22.87
CA ASP A 154 -11.48 -24.52 -22.19
C ASP A 154 -10.07 -25.05 -22.53
N GLU A 155 -9.99 -26.24 -23.14
CA GLU A 155 -8.75 -26.93 -23.53
C GLU A 155 -8.93 -27.63 -24.88
N PRO A 156 -7.85 -27.82 -25.66
CA PRO A 156 -7.91 -28.58 -26.91
C PRO A 156 -8.46 -29.99 -26.72
N ILE A 157 -9.34 -30.45 -27.63
CA ILE A 157 -9.98 -31.77 -27.55
C ILE A 157 -9.40 -32.70 -28.62
N SER A 158 -8.70 -33.76 -28.20
CA SER A 158 -8.11 -34.70 -29.16
C SER A 158 -9.14 -35.55 -29.91
N LEU A 159 -9.02 -35.60 -31.25
CA LEU A 159 -9.88 -36.37 -32.15
C LEU A 159 -9.52 -37.86 -32.18
N LYS A 160 -8.32 -38.24 -31.71
CA LYS A 160 -7.88 -39.66 -31.65
C LYS A 160 -8.05 -40.21 -30.23
N ARG A 161 -8.73 -41.37 -30.11
CA ARG A 161 -8.68 -42.21 -28.89
C ARG A 161 -7.26 -42.75 -28.69
N LYS A 162 -6.39 -41.96 -28.09
CA LYS A 162 -5.08 -42.39 -27.58
C LYS A 162 -5.14 -42.48 -26.05
N LYS A 163 -4.51 -43.53 -25.49
CA LYS A 163 -4.24 -43.67 -24.05
C LYS A 163 -3.63 -42.35 -23.55
N ARG A 164 -4.29 -41.70 -22.58
CA ARG A 164 -3.84 -40.47 -21.93
C ARG A 164 -2.37 -40.60 -21.51
N VAL A 165 -1.49 -40.00 -22.30
CA VAL A 165 -0.21 -39.47 -21.81
C VAL A 165 -0.52 -38.01 -21.52
N LYS A 166 -0.47 -37.63 -20.24
CA LYS A 166 -0.68 -36.25 -19.79
C LYS A 166 0.49 -35.40 -20.29
N GLU A 167 0.32 -34.68 -21.38
CA GLU A 167 1.13 -33.48 -21.64
C GLU A 167 0.53 -32.29 -20.91
N LYS A 168 1.42 -31.56 -20.24
CA LYS A 168 1.12 -30.63 -19.17
C LYS A 168 0.63 -29.31 -19.75
N ARG A 169 -0.60 -28.93 -19.40
CA ARG A 169 -0.98 -27.53 -19.19
C ARG A 169 0.13 -26.89 -18.35
N VAL A 170 0.82 -25.86 -18.84
CA VAL A 170 1.63 -25.00 -17.95
C VAL A 170 0.65 -24.08 -17.22
N VAL A 171 -0.23 -24.68 -16.41
CA VAL A 171 -0.40 -24.13 -15.07
C VAL A 171 1.02 -24.19 -14.52
N ARG A 172 1.65 -23.06 -14.21
CA ARG A 172 2.86 -23.09 -13.40
C ARG A 172 2.48 -23.77 -12.09
N LYS A 173 2.51 -25.10 -12.04
CA LYS A 173 2.48 -25.85 -10.80
C LYS A 173 3.60 -25.23 -9.98
N ARG A 174 3.30 -24.94 -8.71
CA ARG A 174 4.30 -24.48 -7.76
C ARG A 174 5.35 -25.58 -7.63
N VAL A 175 6.39 -25.52 -8.45
CA VAL A 175 7.52 -26.44 -8.36
C VAL A 175 8.37 -25.88 -7.24
N ARG A 176 8.47 -26.60 -6.11
CA ARG A 176 9.42 -26.24 -5.05
C ARG A 176 10.81 -26.15 -5.69
N PRO A 177 11.50 -25.00 -5.62
CA PRO A 177 12.81 -24.86 -6.22
C PRO A 177 13.76 -25.89 -5.61
N GLN A 178 14.39 -26.72 -6.43
CA GLN A 178 15.51 -27.56 -6.03
C GLN A 178 16.80 -26.80 -6.37
N ALA A 179 17.10 -25.73 -5.63
CA ALA A 179 18.32 -24.98 -5.84
C ALA A 179 19.48 -25.68 -5.12
N VAL A 180 20.55 -26.00 -5.84
CA VAL A 180 21.86 -26.32 -5.25
C VAL A 180 22.55 -24.99 -4.97
N LEU A 181 22.23 -24.37 -3.83
CA LEU A 181 22.97 -23.21 -3.35
C LEU A 181 24.30 -23.69 -2.76
N PHE A 182 25.33 -22.84 -2.85
CA PHE A 182 26.57 -23.02 -2.10
C PHE A 182 26.22 -23.05 -0.61
N ARG A 183 26.03 -24.26 -0.05
CA ARG A 183 25.80 -24.45 1.37
C ARG A 183 27.05 -23.99 2.10
N LYS A 184 27.02 -22.79 2.68
CA LYS A 184 27.88 -22.53 3.83
C LYS A 184 27.41 -23.49 4.92
N ASN A 185 28.34 -24.22 5.52
CA ASN A 185 28.11 -24.92 6.78
C ASN A 185 27.84 -23.86 7.86
N LEU A 186 26.62 -23.34 7.90
CA LEU A 186 26.14 -22.49 8.96
C LEU A 186 25.73 -23.41 10.10
N GLN A 187 26.59 -23.52 11.10
CA GLN A 187 26.18 -23.98 12.42
C GLN A 187 25.26 -22.91 12.99
N THR A 188 23.95 -23.07 12.80
CA THR A 188 22.97 -22.31 13.56
C THR A 188 23.13 -22.71 15.02
N LYS A 189 23.59 -21.77 15.85
CA LYS A 189 23.42 -21.91 17.30
C LYS A 189 21.92 -21.96 17.55
N VAL A 190 21.43 -23.13 17.96
CA VAL A 190 20.09 -23.26 18.52
C VAL A 190 20.08 -22.41 19.78
N GLU A 191 19.50 -21.21 19.70
CA GLU A 191 19.20 -20.45 20.90
C GLU A 191 18.15 -21.18 21.72
N GLN A 192 18.35 -21.09 23.03
CA GLN A 192 17.71 -21.80 24.13
C GLN A 192 16.28 -22.30 23.86
N THR A 193 16.08 -23.61 24.03
CA THR A 193 14.77 -24.17 24.39
C THR A 193 14.21 -23.40 25.58
N ILE A 194 13.07 -22.76 25.40
CA ILE A 194 12.36 -22.08 26.49
C ILE A 194 11.97 -23.16 27.53
N GLU A 195 12.53 -23.09 28.74
CA GLU A 195 12.12 -23.97 29.85
C GLU A 195 10.63 -23.73 30.15
N TRP A 196 9.82 -24.75 29.88
CA TRP A 196 8.38 -24.71 30.08
C TRP A 196 8.04 -25.01 31.54
N LYS A 197 7.70 -23.96 32.32
CA LYS A 197 7.21 -24.10 33.70
C LYS A 197 5.69 -23.87 33.73
N GLY A 198 4.92 -24.96 33.80
CA GLY A 198 3.49 -24.91 34.11
C GLY A 198 3.02 -26.25 34.66
N ASN A 199 2.25 -26.20 35.75
CA ASN A 199 1.76 -27.37 36.49
C ASN A 199 0.33 -27.79 36.06
N GLY A 200 -0.07 -27.50 34.82
CA GLY A 200 -1.44 -27.71 34.32
C GLY A 200 -1.52 -28.77 33.22
N LYS A 201 -2.69 -29.42 33.07
CA LYS A 201 -2.98 -30.33 31.95
C LYS A 201 -3.00 -29.52 30.64
N MET A 202 -2.19 -29.89 29.65
CA MET A 202 -2.11 -29.21 28.35
C MET A 202 -3.45 -29.28 27.61
N LYS A 203 -3.90 -28.15 27.05
CA LYS A 203 -5.10 -28.06 26.21
C LYS A 203 -4.71 -28.27 24.75
N GLU A 204 -5.31 -29.24 24.09
CA GLU A 204 -5.04 -29.55 22.68
C GLU A 204 -6.10 -28.91 21.77
N MET A 205 -5.66 -28.36 20.65
CA MET A 205 -6.52 -27.76 19.62
C MET A 205 -6.05 -28.17 18.22
N ASN A 206 -6.96 -28.26 17.26
CA ASN A 206 -6.64 -28.64 15.87
C ASN A 206 -7.38 -27.74 14.87
N ALA A 207 -6.68 -27.36 13.80
CA ALA A 207 -7.23 -26.58 12.69
C ALA A 207 -6.48 -26.94 11.38
N ASP A 208 -7.00 -26.49 10.24
CA ASP A 208 -6.25 -26.58 8.99
C ASP A 208 -5.15 -25.51 8.95
N VAL A 209 -5.49 -24.29 9.35
CA VAL A 209 -4.58 -23.13 9.40
C VAL A 209 -4.57 -22.52 10.79
N ILE A 210 -3.38 -22.25 11.32
CA ILE A 210 -3.20 -21.47 12.56
C ILE A 210 -2.66 -20.10 12.20
N VAL A 211 -3.31 -19.05 12.69
CA VAL A 211 -2.89 -17.66 12.50
C VAL A 211 -2.42 -17.10 13.84
N VAL A 212 -1.23 -16.49 13.85
CA VAL A 212 -0.62 -15.88 15.03
C VAL A 212 -0.73 -14.36 14.93
N ALA A 213 -1.51 -13.78 15.84
CA ALA A 213 -2.00 -12.40 15.93
C ALA A 213 -3.18 -12.04 15.00
N ALA A 214 -4.06 -11.19 15.50
CA ALA A 214 -5.31 -10.76 14.84
C ALA A 214 -5.24 -9.29 14.39
N GLY A 215 -4.08 -8.86 13.88
CA GLY A 215 -3.93 -7.60 13.14
C GLY A 215 -4.54 -7.69 11.72
N PRO A 216 -4.43 -6.63 10.90
CA PRO A 216 -4.98 -6.63 9.54
C PRO A 216 -4.45 -7.78 8.66
N ALA A 217 -3.18 -8.15 8.82
CA ALA A 217 -2.58 -9.28 8.11
C ALA A 217 -3.14 -10.63 8.57
N GLY A 218 -3.20 -10.86 9.89
CA GLY A 218 -3.76 -12.10 10.44
C GLY A 218 -5.25 -12.27 10.13
N LEU A 219 -6.03 -11.19 10.25
CA LEU A 219 -7.45 -11.20 9.85
C LEU A 219 -7.60 -11.47 8.36
N GLY A 220 -6.81 -10.82 7.51
CA GLY A 220 -6.80 -11.08 6.06
C GLY A 220 -6.51 -12.54 5.73
N ALA A 221 -5.55 -13.15 6.42
CA ALA A 221 -5.20 -14.55 6.27
C ALA A 221 -6.31 -15.51 6.72
N ALA A 222 -6.91 -15.24 7.88
CA ALA A 222 -8.01 -16.04 8.41
C ALA A 222 -9.24 -16.03 7.50
N ILE A 223 -9.61 -14.86 6.98
CA ILE A 223 -10.73 -14.72 6.04
C ILE A 223 -10.43 -15.48 4.74
N ALA A 224 -9.26 -15.25 4.13
CA ALA A 224 -8.88 -15.90 2.88
C ALA A 224 -8.84 -17.43 2.98
N ALA A 225 -8.38 -17.98 4.10
CA ALA A 225 -8.44 -19.42 4.36
C ALA A 225 -9.88 -19.91 4.59
N GLY A 226 -10.69 -19.16 5.33
CA GLY A 226 -12.10 -19.47 5.57
C GLY A 226 -12.97 -19.45 4.31
N GLU A 227 -12.67 -18.57 3.35
CA GLU A 227 -13.30 -18.54 2.01
C GLU A 227 -13.00 -19.80 1.18
N LYS A 228 -11.98 -20.58 1.55
CA LYS A 228 -11.70 -21.92 1.01
C LYS A 228 -12.23 -23.05 1.89
N HIS A 229 -13.11 -22.72 2.85
CA HIS A 229 -13.73 -23.66 3.79
C HIS A 229 -12.73 -24.39 4.72
N LEU A 230 -11.56 -23.79 4.96
CA LEU A 230 -10.57 -24.32 5.89
C LEU A 230 -10.84 -23.83 7.31
N LYS A 231 -10.66 -24.72 8.30
CA LYS A 231 -10.82 -24.37 9.71
C LYS A 231 -9.62 -23.56 10.17
N THR A 232 -9.87 -22.39 10.77
CA THR A 232 -8.79 -21.52 11.26
C THR A 232 -8.86 -21.28 12.77
N ILE A 233 -7.73 -21.37 13.46
CA ILE A 233 -7.57 -20.84 14.83
C ILE A 233 -6.73 -19.56 14.76
N VAL A 234 -7.22 -18.47 15.33
CA VAL A 234 -6.54 -17.17 15.39
C VAL A 234 -6.17 -16.86 16.84
N PHE A 235 -4.88 -16.83 17.15
CA PHE A 235 -4.39 -16.42 18.46
C PHE A 235 -4.17 -14.91 18.51
N GLU A 236 -4.55 -14.26 19.60
CA GLU A 236 -4.27 -12.85 19.85
C GLU A 236 -3.87 -12.68 21.31
N LYS A 237 -2.75 -12.00 21.57
CA LYS A 237 -2.27 -11.79 22.93
C LYS A 237 -2.98 -10.66 23.66
N SER A 238 -3.54 -9.71 22.91
CA SER A 238 -4.44 -8.68 23.41
C SER A 238 -5.85 -9.22 23.66
N ASN A 239 -6.67 -8.40 24.33
CA ASN A 239 -8.11 -8.64 24.49
C ASN A 239 -8.94 -8.15 23.29
N THR A 240 -8.30 -7.49 22.31
CA THR A 240 -8.94 -6.92 21.13
C THR A 240 -8.14 -7.20 19.86
N THR A 241 -8.84 -7.33 18.73
CA THR A 241 -8.22 -7.49 17.40
C THR A 241 -7.78 -6.14 16.84
N GLY A 242 -6.86 -6.14 15.86
CA GLY A 242 -6.52 -4.99 15.03
C GLY A 242 -5.09 -4.49 15.16
N GLY A 243 -4.45 -4.66 16.33
CA GLY A 243 -3.08 -4.21 16.57
C GLY A 243 -2.86 -2.74 16.19
N ALA A 244 -1.76 -2.43 15.51
CA ALA A 244 -1.43 -1.07 15.06
C ALA A 244 -2.48 -0.45 14.12
N ALA A 245 -3.26 -1.26 13.39
CA ALA A 245 -4.26 -0.74 12.47
C ALA A 245 -5.38 0.01 13.17
N ASN A 246 -5.66 -0.28 14.45
CA ASN A 246 -6.63 0.48 15.24
C ASN A 246 -6.23 1.95 15.47
N MET A 247 -4.96 2.30 15.26
CA MET A 247 -4.47 3.68 15.28
C MET A 247 -4.40 4.31 13.89
N GLY A 248 -4.34 3.48 12.84
CA GLY A 248 -4.28 3.92 11.46
C GLY A 248 -5.63 4.36 10.88
N MET A 249 -5.61 4.74 9.60
CA MET A 249 -6.76 5.34 8.94
C MET A 249 -7.22 4.57 7.71
N GLY A 250 -6.32 3.89 7.00
CA GLY A 250 -6.70 3.12 5.82
C GLY A 250 -5.52 2.54 5.02
N PRO A 251 -5.80 1.52 4.19
CA PRO A 251 -4.80 0.87 3.35
C PRO A 251 -4.48 1.65 2.07
N LEU A 252 -3.40 1.25 1.41
CA LEU A 252 -3.12 1.62 0.03
C LEU A 252 -3.99 0.81 -0.94
N GLY A 253 -4.47 1.50 -1.97
CA GLY A 253 -5.03 0.90 -3.18
C GLY A 253 -4.52 1.64 -4.42
N ILE A 254 -4.32 0.92 -5.52
CA ILE A 254 -3.86 1.46 -6.81
C ILE A 254 -4.84 1.02 -7.89
N ASP A 255 -5.17 1.91 -8.83
CA ASP A 255 -6.10 1.67 -9.93
C ASP A 255 -7.53 1.25 -9.49
N THR A 256 -8.01 1.81 -8.38
CA THR A 256 -9.29 1.43 -7.76
C THR A 256 -10.48 2.23 -8.31
N ASP A 257 -11.68 1.69 -8.15
CA ASP A 257 -12.92 2.43 -8.47
C ASP A 257 -13.11 3.67 -7.57
N VAL A 258 -12.62 3.61 -6.33
CA VAL A 258 -12.61 4.75 -5.39
C VAL A 258 -11.75 5.90 -5.93
N GLN A 259 -10.60 5.59 -6.53
CA GLN A 259 -9.71 6.57 -7.16
C GLN A 259 -10.34 7.16 -8.44
N LYS A 260 -10.88 6.31 -9.31
CA LYS A 260 -11.51 6.72 -10.58
C LYS A 260 -12.68 7.67 -10.36
N LYS A 261 -13.51 7.43 -9.34
CA LYS A 261 -14.63 8.32 -8.95
C LYS A 261 -14.18 9.73 -8.54
N LYS A 262 -12.93 9.91 -8.09
CA LYS A 262 -12.33 11.20 -7.74
C LYS A 262 -11.33 11.71 -8.79
N PHE A 263 -11.38 11.17 -10.01
CA PHE A 263 -10.49 11.55 -11.12
C PHE A 263 -8.99 11.32 -10.84
N ASN A 264 -8.64 10.41 -9.91
CA ASN A 264 -7.26 9.96 -9.75
C ASN A 264 -6.95 8.86 -10.78
N GLN A 265 -5.86 9.02 -11.53
CA GLN A 265 -5.44 8.16 -12.64
C GLN A 265 -4.18 7.32 -12.35
N ILE A 266 -3.74 7.23 -11.10
CA ILE A 266 -2.55 6.44 -10.76
C ILE A 266 -2.69 4.99 -11.20
N THR A 267 -1.77 4.51 -12.04
CA THR A 267 -1.75 3.14 -12.54
C THR A 267 -0.78 2.27 -11.74
N VAL A 268 -0.95 0.94 -11.79
CA VAL A 268 0.01 0.00 -11.19
C VAL A 268 1.41 0.16 -11.80
N LYS A 269 1.51 0.43 -13.11
CA LYS A 269 2.79 0.66 -13.78
C LYS A 269 3.52 1.87 -13.19
N ASP A 270 2.84 2.99 -13.03
CA ASP A 270 3.45 4.21 -12.52
C ASP A 270 3.80 4.07 -11.04
N ALA A 271 2.93 3.46 -10.24
CA ALA A 271 3.20 3.14 -8.84
C ALA A 271 4.43 2.24 -8.69
N LEU A 272 4.55 1.20 -9.52
CA LEU A 272 5.73 0.32 -9.52
C LEU A 272 7.01 1.10 -9.86
N ALA A 273 7.00 1.91 -10.92
CA ALA A 273 8.17 2.70 -11.30
C ALA A 273 8.60 3.63 -10.16
N MET A 274 7.67 4.39 -9.58
CA MET A 274 7.95 5.26 -8.43
C MET A 274 8.48 4.48 -7.24
N HIS A 275 7.91 3.32 -6.93
CA HIS A 275 8.31 2.55 -5.77
C HIS A 275 9.68 1.88 -5.92
N MET A 276 9.98 1.33 -7.10
CA MET A 276 11.28 0.72 -7.36
C MET A 276 12.39 1.77 -7.40
N ASP A 277 12.13 2.96 -7.96
CA ASP A 277 13.09 4.06 -7.97
C ASP A 277 13.31 4.64 -6.56
N TYR A 278 12.24 4.84 -5.79
CA TYR A 278 12.33 5.33 -4.40
C TYR A 278 13.16 4.40 -3.51
N THR A 279 13.05 3.09 -3.71
CA THR A 279 13.75 2.06 -2.92
C THR A 279 15.11 1.67 -3.52
N HIS A 280 15.57 2.41 -4.54
CA HIS A 280 16.83 2.17 -5.25
C HIS A 280 16.97 0.73 -5.79
N TRP A 281 15.85 0.10 -6.16
CA TRP A 281 15.79 -1.29 -6.60
C TRP A 281 16.34 -2.31 -5.59
N ARG A 282 16.32 -1.97 -4.29
CA ARG A 282 16.84 -2.81 -3.19
C ARG A 282 15.80 -3.75 -2.58
N VAL A 283 14.70 -3.97 -3.28
CA VAL A 283 13.53 -4.73 -2.81
C VAL A 283 13.14 -5.81 -3.82
N ASP A 284 12.41 -6.83 -3.37
CA ASP A 284 11.93 -7.91 -4.24
C ASP A 284 10.80 -7.40 -5.15
N ALA A 285 11.14 -7.15 -6.42
CA ALA A 285 10.21 -6.64 -7.42
C ALA A 285 9.04 -7.61 -7.71
N ASP A 286 9.22 -8.93 -7.56
CA ASP A 286 8.15 -9.92 -7.78
C ASP A 286 7.12 -9.84 -6.64
N LEU A 287 7.59 -9.66 -5.40
CA LEU A 287 6.71 -9.42 -4.25
C LEU A 287 5.95 -8.09 -4.38
N VAL A 288 6.66 -6.99 -4.68
CA VAL A 288 6.03 -5.66 -4.86
C VAL A 288 5.01 -5.69 -5.98
N SER A 289 5.37 -6.24 -7.14
CA SER A 289 4.48 -6.35 -8.30
C SER A 289 3.24 -7.17 -7.98
N THR A 290 3.39 -8.33 -7.33
CA THR A 290 2.26 -9.18 -6.94
C THR A 290 1.29 -8.44 -6.02
N TYR A 291 1.82 -7.72 -5.03
CA TYR A 291 1.02 -6.92 -4.12
C TYR A 291 0.31 -5.76 -4.84
N PHE A 292 1.01 -4.95 -5.63
CA PHE A 292 0.41 -3.77 -6.26
C PHE A 292 -0.71 -4.15 -7.22
N HIS A 293 -0.54 -5.22 -8.00
CA HIS A 293 -1.59 -5.74 -8.88
C HIS A 293 -2.80 -6.31 -8.11
N LYS A 294 -2.61 -6.80 -6.89
CA LYS A 294 -3.71 -7.30 -6.04
C LYS A 294 -4.44 -6.18 -5.28
N SER A 295 -3.82 -5.00 -5.13
CA SER A 295 -4.32 -3.95 -4.24
C SER A 295 -5.74 -3.47 -4.55
N ALA A 296 -6.10 -3.23 -5.83
CA ALA A 296 -7.46 -2.86 -6.23
C ALA A 296 -8.49 -3.92 -5.87
N ASP A 297 -8.15 -5.19 -6.10
CA ASP A 297 -9.04 -6.30 -5.77
C ASP A 297 -9.27 -6.41 -4.26
N THR A 298 -8.23 -6.18 -3.47
CA THR A 298 -8.33 -6.16 -2.01
C THR A 298 -9.16 -4.99 -1.48
N ILE A 299 -9.13 -3.81 -2.13
CA ILE A 299 -10.03 -2.70 -1.76
C ILE A 299 -11.50 -3.11 -1.99
N ARG A 300 -11.83 -3.71 -3.15
CA ARG A 300 -13.18 -4.20 -3.42
C ARG A 300 -13.60 -5.31 -2.45
N TRP A 301 -12.69 -6.22 -2.13
CA TRP A 301 -12.92 -7.28 -1.16
C TRP A 301 -13.26 -6.74 0.24
N LEU A 302 -12.66 -5.61 0.64
CA LEU A 302 -13.05 -4.92 1.88
C LEU A 302 -14.43 -4.25 1.75
N GLU A 303 -14.74 -3.63 0.60
CA GLU A 303 -16.07 -3.06 0.33
C GLU A 303 -17.17 -4.14 0.40
N ASP A 304 -16.92 -5.34 -0.13
CA ASP A 304 -17.84 -6.49 -0.07
C ASP A 304 -18.10 -6.97 1.38
N MET A 305 -17.20 -6.67 2.32
CA MET A 305 -17.40 -6.90 3.75
C MET A 305 -18.12 -5.76 4.47
N GLY A 306 -18.53 -4.72 3.74
CA GLY A 306 -19.20 -3.54 4.29
C GLY A 306 -18.25 -2.44 4.76
N VAL A 307 -16.98 -2.47 4.36
CA VAL A 307 -16.06 -1.35 4.64
C VAL A 307 -16.34 -0.21 3.68
N GLU A 308 -16.77 0.94 4.21
CA GLU A 308 -16.91 2.16 3.43
C GLU A 308 -15.61 2.98 3.48
N PHE A 309 -15.19 3.51 2.33
CA PHE A 309 -14.06 4.44 2.23
C PHE A 309 -14.55 5.87 2.02
N ALA A 310 -13.98 6.84 2.75
CA ALA A 310 -14.23 8.27 2.53
C ALA A 310 -13.60 8.76 1.20
N GLY A 311 -12.65 8.00 0.68
CA GLY A 311 -11.99 8.19 -0.59
C GLY A 311 -10.52 7.79 -0.53
N ALA A 312 -9.83 8.03 -1.63
CA ALA A 312 -8.38 7.92 -1.71
C ALA A 312 -7.75 9.32 -1.61
N PHE A 313 -6.78 9.50 -0.73
CA PHE A 313 -6.22 10.81 -0.39
C PHE A 313 -4.70 10.83 -0.55
N LYS A 314 -4.18 12.01 -0.86
CA LYS A 314 -2.76 12.33 -0.71
C LYS A 314 -2.46 12.54 0.77
N TYR A 315 -1.22 12.27 1.18
CA TYR A 315 -0.75 12.73 2.48
C TYR A 315 -0.24 14.16 2.37
N PHE A 316 0.73 14.39 1.48
CA PHE A 316 1.31 15.70 1.16
C PHE A 316 1.18 15.98 -0.35
N ALA A 317 1.42 17.22 -0.79
CA ALA A 317 1.10 17.69 -2.15
C ALA A 317 1.69 16.80 -3.27
N GLU A 318 2.94 16.37 -3.11
CA GLU A 318 3.69 15.57 -4.08
C GLU A 318 3.42 14.06 -3.99
N SER A 319 2.73 13.59 -2.94
CA SER A 319 2.31 12.18 -2.87
C SER A 319 1.15 11.88 -3.83
N GLU A 320 0.93 10.61 -4.14
CA GLU A 320 -0.24 10.16 -4.88
C GLU A 320 -1.44 9.91 -3.97
N ALA A 321 -2.65 10.04 -4.54
CA ALA A 321 -3.88 9.78 -3.79
C ALA A 321 -4.17 8.27 -3.69
N THR A 322 -3.29 7.52 -3.02
CA THR A 322 -3.41 6.07 -2.83
C THR A 322 -3.96 5.66 -1.48
N TRP A 323 -4.10 6.60 -0.53
CA TRP A 323 -4.50 6.29 0.82
C TRP A 323 -6.02 6.19 0.96
N HIS A 324 -6.55 4.97 0.99
CA HIS A 324 -7.98 4.69 1.06
C HIS A 324 -8.45 4.80 2.52
N ILE A 325 -8.74 6.02 2.96
CA ILE A 325 -9.17 6.27 4.35
C ILE A 325 -10.55 5.67 4.57
N VAL A 326 -10.65 4.80 5.57
CA VAL A 326 -11.91 4.19 6.01
C VAL A 326 -12.82 5.30 6.53
N LYS A 327 -14.07 5.30 6.11
CA LYS A 327 -15.05 6.29 6.51
C LYS A 327 -15.40 6.10 8.00
N PRO A 328 -15.09 7.07 8.86
CA PRO A 328 -15.36 6.93 10.28
C PRO A 328 -16.86 7.13 10.58
N GLU A 329 -17.37 6.44 11.60
CA GLU A 329 -18.80 6.47 11.98
C GLU A 329 -19.27 7.89 12.34
N ASN A 330 -18.40 8.74 12.90
CA ASN A 330 -18.69 10.13 13.26
C ASN A 330 -18.53 11.12 12.08
N GLY A 331 -18.14 10.65 10.89
CA GLY A 331 -17.89 11.46 9.71
C GLY A 331 -16.60 12.30 9.72
N VAL A 332 -15.83 12.30 10.81
CA VAL A 332 -14.61 13.08 10.96
C VAL A 332 -13.39 12.22 10.67
N ILE A 333 -12.74 12.48 9.53
CA ILE A 333 -11.48 11.83 9.15
C ILE A 333 -10.40 12.19 10.18
N GLY A 334 -9.72 11.17 10.70
CA GLY A 334 -8.63 11.33 11.64
C GLY A 334 -8.05 9.99 12.09
N PRO A 335 -7.08 10.01 13.02
CA PRO A 335 -6.52 8.79 13.60
C PRO A 335 -7.61 7.82 14.07
N ARG A 336 -7.32 6.51 14.01
CA ARG A 336 -8.24 5.42 14.40
C ARG A 336 -9.41 5.15 13.44
N ALA A 337 -9.50 5.83 12.30
CA ALA A 337 -10.57 5.59 11.32
C ALA A 337 -10.64 4.14 10.81
N ALA A 338 -9.51 3.42 10.77
CA ALA A 338 -9.47 2.02 10.34
C ALA A 338 -10.14 1.03 11.34
N GLY A 339 -10.55 1.48 12.53
CA GLY A 339 -11.25 0.62 13.49
C GLY A 339 -12.54 0.00 12.92
N GLY A 340 -13.26 0.71 12.06
CA GLY A 340 -14.45 0.18 11.37
C GLY A 340 -14.13 -1.00 10.45
N MET A 341 -13.01 -0.90 9.71
CA MET A 341 -12.51 -1.98 8.85
C MET A 341 -12.12 -3.20 9.68
N ILE A 342 -11.42 -3.01 10.81
CA ILE A 342 -11.05 -4.12 11.69
C ILE A 342 -12.29 -4.83 12.25
N LYS A 343 -13.32 -4.08 12.67
CA LYS A 343 -14.59 -4.68 13.12
C LYS A 343 -15.22 -5.55 12.02
N ALA A 344 -15.30 -5.04 10.79
CA ALA A 344 -15.87 -5.76 9.65
C ALA A 344 -15.08 -7.03 9.32
N MET A 345 -13.75 -6.95 9.25
CA MET A 345 -12.88 -8.10 9.02
C MET A 345 -13.01 -9.15 10.12
N THR A 346 -13.03 -8.75 11.39
CA THR A 346 -13.21 -9.68 12.51
C THR A 346 -14.57 -10.36 12.47
N ALA A 347 -15.65 -9.64 12.11
CA ALA A 347 -16.97 -10.23 11.94
C ALA A 347 -16.96 -11.26 10.80
N ARG A 348 -16.40 -10.88 9.64
CA ARG A 348 -16.30 -11.78 8.48
C ARG A 348 -15.51 -13.04 8.77
N ALA A 349 -14.38 -12.94 9.47
CA ALA A 349 -13.59 -14.11 9.88
C ALA A 349 -14.42 -15.06 10.76
N LYS A 350 -15.20 -14.53 11.72
CA LYS A 350 -16.08 -15.33 12.58
C LYS A 350 -17.20 -16.00 11.79
N GLU A 351 -17.82 -15.31 10.83
CA GLU A 351 -18.85 -15.88 9.94
C GLU A 351 -18.31 -17.06 9.12
N LEU A 352 -17.05 -16.99 8.71
CA LEU A 352 -16.36 -18.07 7.99
C LEU A 352 -15.86 -19.19 8.90
N GLY A 353 -16.14 -19.13 10.21
CA GLY A 353 -15.83 -20.19 11.17
C GLY A 353 -14.47 -20.05 11.87
N ALA A 354 -13.82 -18.88 11.82
CA ALA A 354 -12.58 -18.67 12.54
C ALA A 354 -12.78 -18.71 14.06
N GLN A 355 -12.00 -19.55 14.75
CA GLN A 355 -11.97 -19.62 16.20
C GLN A 355 -10.92 -18.66 16.76
N PHE A 356 -11.36 -17.59 17.41
CA PHE A 356 -10.47 -16.65 18.09
C PHE A 356 -10.11 -17.13 19.49
N VAL A 357 -8.81 -17.07 19.82
CA VAL A 357 -8.23 -17.38 21.13
C VAL A 357 -7.50 -16.12 21.60
N MET A 358 -8.26 -15.23 22.24
CA MET A 358 -7.79 -13.94 22.75
C MET A 358 -6.97 -14.11 24.03
N GLU A 359 -6.27 -13.05 24.45
CA GLU A 359 -5.50 -13.01 25.70
C GLU A 359 -4.53 -14.19 25.84
N THR A 360 -3.99 -14.64 24.71
CA THR A 360 -3.18 -15.84 24.59
C THR A 360 -1.94 -15.59 23.74
N THR A 361 -0.78 -15.73 24.37
CA THR A 361 0.52 -15.50 23.72
C THR A 361 1.02 -16.80 23.11
N VAL A 362 1.22 -16.81 21.79
CA VAL A 362 2.00 -17.88 21.13
C VAL A 362 3.48 -17.68 21.46
N VAL A 363 4.11 -18.71 21.99
CA VAL A 363 5.49 -18.65 22.50
C VAL A 363 6.48 -19.45 21.65
N ASP A 364 6.00 -20.43 20.88
CA ASP A 364 6.87 -21.28 20.08
C ASP A 364 6.15 -21.93 18.88
N LEU A 365 6.93 -22.28 17.85
CA LEU A 365 6.47 -23.04 16.68
C LEU A 365 6.80 -24.52 16.86
N ILE A 366 5.87 -25.41 16.49
CA ILE A 366 6.05 -26.86 16.56
C ILE A 366 6.55 -27.36 15.20
N LYS A 367 7.71 -28.02 15.18
CA LYS A 367 8.29 -28.66 13.98
C LYS A 367 8.22 -30.18 14.04
N GLU A 368 7.94 -30.80 12.90
CA GLU A 368 8.14 -32.22 12.62
C GLU A 368 9.10 -32.36 11.42
N GLY A 369 10.35 -32.73 11.70
CA GLY A 369 11.43 -32.56 10.73
C GLY A 369 11.59 -31.08 10.36
N GLU A 370 11.52 -30.77 9.06
CA GLU A 370 11.58 -29.38 8.58
C GLU A 370 10.20 -28.69 8.48
N LYS A 371 9.10 -29.43 8.61
CA LYS A 371 7.73 -28.89 8.47
C LYS A 371 7.28 -28.27 9.78
N VAL A 372 6.74 -27.05 9.72
CA VAL A 372 6.01 -26.44 10.83
C VAL A 372 4.58 -26.97 10.83
N VAL A 373 4.13 -27.51 11.96
CA VAL A 373 2.86 -28.25 12.10
C VAL A 373 1.98 -27.73 13.24
N GLY A 374 2.35 -26.61 13.86
CA GLY A 374 1.57 -26.06 14.95
C GLY A 374 2.29 -25.00 15.75
N VAL A 375 1.66 -24.62 16.87
CA VAL A 375 2.16 -23.62 17.81
C VAL A 375 1.92 -24.06 19.25
N ARG A 376 2.77 -23.57 20.14
CA ARG A 376 2.54 -23.61 21.59
C ARG A 376 2.17 -22.22 22.07
N ALA A 377 1.15 -22.13 22.92
CA ALA A 377 0.65 -20.88 23.45
C ALA A 377 0.34 -20.97 24.94
N VAL A 378 0.28 -19.81 25.60
CA VAL A 378 -0.04 -19.67 27.02
C VAL A 378 -1.06 -18.54 27.17
N ASP A 379 -2.19 -18.82 27.81
CA ASP A 379 -3.20 -17.80 28.11
C ASP A 379 -2.81 -16.97 29.35
N GLN A 380 -3.54 -15.88 29.63
CA GLN A 380 -3.32 -15.04 30.81
C GLN A 380 -3.42 -15.78 32.15
N ALA A 381 -4.15 -16.91 32.22
CA ALA A 381 -4.25 -17.73 33.42
C ALA A 381 -3.09 -18.73 33.57
N GLY A 382 -2.16 -18.75 32.61
CA GLY A 382 -1.04 -19.69 32.58
C GLY A 382 -1.42 -21.08 32.02
N GLN A 383 -2.61 -21.24 31.45
CA GLN A 383 -3.01 -22.48 30.79
C GLN A 383 -2.21 -22.65 29.50
N GLN A 384 -1.57 -23.80 29.42
CA GLN A 384 -0.74 -24.24 28.32
C GLN A 384 -1.61 -24.83 27.20
N ILE A 385 -1.37 -24.38 25.97
CA ILE A 385 -2.12 -24.79 24.78
C ILE A 385 -1.15 -25.30 23.71
N GLU A 386 -1.42 -26.49 23.17
CA GLU A 386 -0.79 -26.99 21.96
C GLU A 386 -1.84 -27.00 20.84
N ALA A 387 -1.61 -26.22 19.79
CA ALA A 387 -2.48 -26.19 18.62
C ALA A 387 -1.75 -26.74 17.40
N ARG A 388 -2.32 -27.75 16.76
CA ARG A 388 -1.77 -28.39 15.56
C ARG A 388 -2.56 -28.01 14.31
N GLY A 389 -1.85 -27.88 13.20
CA GLY A 389 -2.45 -27.62 11.90
C GLY A 389 -1.51 -27.90 10.75
N LYS A 390 -2.04 -27.78 9.53
CA LYS A 390 -1.28 -28.10 8.30
C LYS A 390 -0.40 -26.93 7.86
N ALA A 391 -0.78 -25.70 8.21
CA ALA A 391 0.00 -24.49 8.00
C ALA A 391 -0.12 -23.50 9.17
N VAL A 392 0.95 -22.73 9.41
CA VAL A 392 1.01 -21.64 10.40
C VAL A 392 1.37 -20.34 9.68
N ILE A 393 0.58 -19.29 9.93
CA ILE A 393 0.78 -17.94 9.40
C ILE A 393 1.12 -17.02 10.57
N VAL A 394 2.32 -16.43 10.56
CA VAL A 394 2.77 -15.49 11.59
C VAL A 394 2.62 -14.05 11.11
N ALA A 395 1.83 -13.26 11.84
CA ALA A 395 1.49 -11.87 11.51
C ALA A 395 1.49 -10.97 12.76
N THR A 396 2.49 -11.15 13.62
CA THR A 396 2.61 -10.50 14.94
C THR A 396 3.02 -9.03 14.91
N GLY A 397 3.41 -8.51 13.75
CA GLY A 397 3.86 -7.14 13.57
C GLY A 397 5.38 -7.00 13.69
N GLY A 398 5.87 -5.79 13.97
CA GLY A 398 7.30 -5.55 14.17
C GLY A 398 7.76 -5.80 15.60
N PHE A 399 8.73 -5.00 16.00
CA PHE A 399 9.37 -4.99 17.32
C PHE A 399 9.59 -3.56 17.84
N GLY A 400 8.81 -2.59 17.36
CA GLY A 400 8.96 -1.17 17.68
C GLY A 400 8.92 -0.80 19.17
N ASN A 401 8.41 -1.68 20.03
CA ASN A 401 8.37 -1.48 21.50
C ASN A 401 9.43 -2.31 22.25
N ASN A 402 10.32 -3.01 21.55
CA ASN A 402 11.37 -3.81 22.16
C ASN A 402 12.66 -2.99 22.23
N LYS A 403 13.01 -2.49 23.42
CA LYS A 403 14.18 -1.63 23.62
C LYS A 403 15.46 -2.32 23.18
N GLU A 404 15.63 -3.57 23.59
CA GLU A 404 16.84 -4.35 23.31
C GLU A 404 17.01 -4.58 21.81
N MET A 405 15.94 -4.97 21.10
CA MET A 405 16.02 -5.17 19.65
C MET A 405 16.21 -3.86 18.88
N ILE A 406 15.62 -2.75 19.34
CA ILE A 406 15.84 -1.45 18.68
C ILE A 406 17.31 -1.01 18.81
N GLU A 407 17.91 -1.21 19.98
CA GLU A 407 19.34 -0.94 20.20
C GLU A 407 20.21 -1.89 19.36
N GLU A 408 19.93 -3.19 19.37
CA GLU A 408 20.69 -4.20 18.62
C GLU A 408 20.61 -4.02 17.09
N GLU A 409 19.43 -3.72 16.55
CA GLU A 409 19.23 -3.62 15.09
C GLU A 409 19.61 -2.24 14.53
N PHE A 410 19.40 -1.17 15.30
CA PHE A 410 19.48 0.20 14.77
C PHE A 410 20.38 1.14 15.56
N ASN A 411 20.92 0.70 16.72
CA ASN A 411 21.71 1.55 17.63
C ASN A 411 20.94 2.82 18.03
N LEU A 412 19.66 2.63 18.38
CA LEU A 412 18.72 3.66 18.83
C LEU A 412 18.18 3.32 20.23
N HIS A 413 17.75 4.34 20.98
CA HIS A 413 17.33 4.26 22.36
C HIS A 413 15.88 4.76 22.51
N LEU A 414 14.98 3.80 22.75
CA LEU A 414 13.54 4.07 22.85
C LEU A 414 13.21 5.03 24.00
N GLY A 415 12.68 6.19 23.64
CA GLY A 415 12.28 7.26 24.57
C GLY A 415 13.38 8.29 24.87
N GLU A 416 14.54 8.20 24.22
CA GLU A 416 15.68 9.11 24.41
C GLU A 416 16.07 9.82 23.11
N ASP A 417 16.37 9.05 22.06
CA ASP A 417 16.73 9.56 20.72
C ASP A 417 15.80 9.01 19.61
N TYR A 418 14.88 8.12 19.99
CA TYR A 418 13.93 7.47 19.10
C TYR A 418 12.55 7.36 19.74
N TYR A 419 11.53 7.89 19.07
CA TYR A 419 10.17 7.98 19.58
C TYR A 419 9.15 7.39 18.59
N PRO A 420 8.74 6.13 18.71
CA PRO A 420 7.68 5.55 17.88
C PRO A 420 6.28 5.75 18.49
N PHE A 421 5.22 5.35 17.77
CA PHE A 421 3.83 5.36 18.28
C PHE A 421 3.54 4.36 19.43
N GLN A 422 4.53 3.55 19.82
CA GLN A 422 4.50 2.63 20.97
C GLN A 422 3.24 1.74 21.11
N ILE A 423 2.83 1.04 20.04
CA ILE A 423 1.67 0.13 20.08
C ILE A 423 1.94 -1.06 21.03
N PRO A 424 1.16 -1.24 22.12
CA PRO A 424 1.39 -2.30 23.10
C PRO A 424 1.43 -3.68 22.45
N GLY A 425 2.43 -4.48 22.84
CA GLY A 425 2.58 -5.85 22.35
C GLY A 425 3.39 -6.01 21.05
N ILE A 426 3.88 -4.95 20.42
CA ILE A 426 4.74 -5.10 19.23
C ILE A 426 6.21 -5.27 19.67
N THR A 427 6.56 -6.50 20.08
CA THR A 427 7.81 -6.83 20.79
C THR A 427 8.74 -7.80 20.07
N GLY A 428 8.43 -8.19 18.83
CA GLY A 428 9.27 -9.09 18.02
C GLY A 428 9.16 -10.58 18.38
N ASP A 429 8.12 -10.99 19.13
CA ASP A 429 7.95 -12.39 19.56
C ASP A 429 7.86 -13.35 18.36
N GLY A 430 7.11 -12.95 17.31
CA GLY A 430 6.96 -13.73 16.09
C GLY A 430 8.24 -13.86 15.28
N LEU A 431 9.02 -12.79 15.20
CA LEU A 431 10.34 -12.82 14.57
C LEU A 431 11.25 -13.83 15.26
N LYS A 432 11.37 -13.76 16.59
CA LYS A 432 12.20 -14.66 17.39
C LYS A 432 11.79 -16.12 17.24
N MET A 433 10.48 -16.44 17.25
CA MET A 433 10.04 -17.82 17.06
C MET A 433 10.27 -18.34 15.63
N MET A 434 10.14 -17.48 14.61
CA MET A 434 10.47 -17.85 13.23
C MET A 434 11.97 -18.06 13.03
N TRP A 435 12.83 -17.21 13.60
CA TRP A 435 14.29 -17.38 13.57
C TRP A 435 14.72 -18.70 14.23
N ARG A 436 14.15 -19.05 15.40
CA ARG A 436 14.39 -20.36 16.04
C ARG A 436 13.90 -21.53 15.17
N ALA A 437 12.86 -21.35 14.37
CA ALA A 437 12.36 -22.37 13.44
C ALA A 437 13.23 -22.51 12.16
N GLY A 438 14.22 -21.66 11.98
CA GLY A 438 15.17 -21.67 10.85
C GLY A 438 14.94 -20.60 9.80
N ALA A 439 14.06 -19.63 10.06
CA ALA A 439 13.81 -18.53 9.13
C ALA A 439 15.01 -17.59 9.00
N MET A 440 15.28 -17.13 7.78
CA MET A 440 16.32 -16.14 7.51
C MET A 440 15.97 -14.80 8.15
N LYS A 441 16.90 -14.24 8.92
CA LYS A 441 16.81 -12.85 9.41
C LYS A 441 17.13 -11.90 8.26
N PHE A 442 16.17 -11.05 7.88
CA PHE A 442 16.32 -10.26 6.66
C PHE A 442 15.53 -8.94 6.68
N GLY A 443 16.18 -7.87 6.24
CA GLY A 443 15.52 -6.63 5.81
C GLY A 443 14.75 -5.89 6.90
N ALA A 444 15.19 -5.97 8.16
CA ALA A 444 14.60 -5.16 9.23
C ALA A 444 14.80 -3.65 8.94
N GLY A 445 13.76 -2.86 9.15
CA GLY A 445 13.78 -1.42 8.91
C GLY A 445 12.81 -0.66 9.79
N ILE A 446 12.92 0.67 9.76
CA ILE A 446 12.07 1.60 10.49
C ILE A 446 11.16 2.32 9.50
N GLU A 447 9.89 2.43 9.82
CA GLU A 447 8.95 3.31 9.13
C GLU A 447 9.19 4.75 9.58
N ALA A 448 10.34 5.29 9.19
CA ALA A 448 10.89 6.53 9.72
C ALA A 448 10.02 7.73 9.36
N ILE A 449 9.81 8.56 10.37
CA ILE A 449 9.21 9.90 10.31
C ILE A 449 10.01 10.82 11.24
N TYR A 450 9.52 12.04 11.43
CA TYR A 450 9.96 12.92 12.50
C TYR A 450 8.76 13.33 13.33
N GLN A 451 8.93 13.54 14.63
CA GLN A 451 7.84 14.02 15.50
C GLN A 451 8.39 14.61 16.81
N LEU A 452 7.56 15.39 17.48
CA LEU A 452 7.80 15.73 18.88
C LEU A 452 7.58 14.49 19.77
N PRO A 453 8.33 14.31 20.86
CA PRO A 453 8.08 13.26 21.85
C PRO A 453 6.65 13.34 22.39
N ASP A 454 5.92 12.23 22.45
CA ASP A 454 4.52 12.22 22.93
C ASP A 454 3.58 13.14 22.10
N ASN A 455 3.81 13.21 20.78
CA ASN A 455 3.05 14.05 19.85
C ASN A 455 1.52 13.91 19.95
N MET A 456 0.99 12.74 20.31
CA MET A 456 -0.45 12.55 20.48
C MET A 456 -1.02 13.42 21.63
N ASN A 457 -0.23 13.68 22.66
CA ASN A 457 -0.58 14.61 23.75
C ASN A 457 -0.19 16.06 23.44
N TRP A 458 0.60 16.31 22.40
CA TRP A 458 1.09 17.63 21.98
C TRP A 458 0.79 17.89 20.50
N PHE A 459 -0.41 17.49 20.08
CA PHE A 459 -0.76 17.35 18.68
C PHE A 459 -0.78 18.68 17.92
N LEU A 460 -1.22 19.77 18.57
CA LEU A 460 -1.26 21.09 17.93
C LEU A 460 0.15 21.66 17.81
N LEU A 461 1.01 21.44 18.80
CA LEU A 461 2.43 21.83 18.71
C LEU A 461 3.12 21.08 17.57
N ASP A 462 2.99 19.76 17.52
CA ASP A 462 3.59 18.95 16.46
C ASP A 462 3.07 19.41 15.09
N ALA A 463 1.75 19.55 14.91
CA ALA A 463 1.13 20.03 13.68
C ALA A 463 1.66 21.39 13.20
N VAL A 464 1.74 22.36 14.11
CA VAL A 464 2.02 23.76 13.76
C VAL A 464 3.50 24.02 13.55
N LEU A 465 4.37 23.34 14.32
CA LEU A 465 5.82 23.47 14.19
C LEU A 465 6.39 22.60 13.05
N ARG A 466 5.60 21.62 12.56
CA ARG A 466 5.92 20.78 11.39
C ARG A 466 5.65 21.52 10.08
N GLN A 467 6.34 22.64 9.90
CA GLN A 467 6.27 23.48 8.71
C GLN A 467 7.68 23.68 8.15
N PRO A 468 7.84 24.01 6.86
CA PRO A 468 9.15 24.13 6.23
C PRO A 468 9.79 25.46 6.64
N ASN A 469 9.96 25.73 7.93
CA ASN A 469 10.65 26.90 8.45
C ASN A 469 12.16 26.64 8.52
N LEU A 470 12.90 27.37 9.35
CA LEU A 470 14.34 27.15 9.54
C LEU A 470 14.57 25.88 10.38
N LEU A 471 15.18 24.84 9.80
CA LEU A 471 15.51 23.59 10.51
C LEU A 471 17.02 23.48 10.74
N ILE A 472 17.43 23.40 11.99
CA ILE A 472 18.85 23.35 12.38
C ILE A 472 19.15 22.15 13.28
N ASN A 473 20.39 21.68 13.24
CA ASN A 473 20.91 20.67 14.16
C ASN A 473 21.41 21.31 15.49
N GLN A 474 22.02 20.49 16.34
CA GLN A 474 22.56 20.83 17.65
C GLN A 474 23.71 21.82 17.60
N TYR A 475 24.37 21.94 16.45
CA TYR A 475 25.45 22.90 16.23
C TYR A 475 24.95 24.23 15.70
N GLY A 476 23.64 24.37 15.50
CA GLY A 476 23.04 25.56 14.92
C GLY A 476 23.14 25.63 13.40
N GLU A 477 23.39 24.50 12.73
CA GLU A 477 23.58 24.43 11.29
C GLU A 477 22.38 23.82 10.59
N ARG A 478 21.99 24.38 9.45
CA ARG A 478 21.04 23.74 8.53
C ARG A 478 21.68 22.50 7.90
N PHE A 479 20.89 21.46 7.67
CA PHE A 479 21.39 20.17 7.17
C PHE A 479 20.55 19.54 6.05
N MET A 480 19.44 20.16 5.66
CA MET A 480 18.59 19.71 4.55
C MET A 480 17.84 20.88 3.91
N ASN A 481 17.26 20.63 2.73
CA ASN A 481 16.27 21.52 2.13
C ASN A 481 14.92 21.32 2.83
N GLU A 482 14.45 22.32 3.58
CA GLU A 482 13.25 22.24 4.42
C GLU A 482 11.94 22.11 3.63
N ASP A 483 11.92 22.43 2.34
CA ASP A 483 10.73 22.19 1.51
C ASP A 483 10.36 20.72 1.40
N ARG A 484 11.36 19.85 1.60
CA ARG A 484 11.15 18.41 1.57
C ARG A 484 10.48 17.90 2.84
N MET A 485 10.22 18.76 3.83
CA MET A 485 9.63 18.38 5.11
C MET A 485 8.22 17.80 5.03
N GLY A 486 7.49 18.04 3.93
CA GLY A 486 6.20 17.39 3.65
C GLY A 486 6.32 15.86 3.51
N ASN A 487 7.44 15.35 2.99
CA ASN A 487 7.75 13.94 3.05
C ASN A 487 8.44 13.63 4.39
N THR A 488 7.67 13.10 5.34
CA THR A 488 8.13 12.85 6.70
C THR A 488 9.28 11.85 6.80
N THR A 489 9.38 10.92 5.86
CA THR A 489 10.51 9.99 5.80
C THR A 489 11.81 10.68 5.43
N PHE A 490 11.79 11.65 4.52
CA PHE A 490 13.00 12.39 4.16
C PHE A 490 13.55 13.18 5.34
N THR A 491 12.69 13.88 6.07
CA THR A 491 13.10 14.60 7.29
C THR A 491 13.56 13.65 8.39
N GLY A 492 12.83 12.55 8.63
CA GLY A 492 13.22 11.54 9.60
C GLY A 492 14.61 10.96 9.31
N ASN A 493 14.87 10.62 8.05
CA ASN A 493 16.18 10.15 7.59
C ASN A 493 17.28 11.20 7.78
N ALA A 494 17.00 12.47 7.46
CA ALA A 494 17.97 13.55 7.64
C ALA A 494 18.29 13.83 9.12
N ILE A 495 17.26 13.75 9.99
CA ILE A 495 17.40 13.85 11.45
C ILE A 495 18.19 12.67 12.02
N ALA A 496 17.99 11.45 11.50
CA ALA A 496 18.74 10.26 11.91
C ALA A 496 20.25 10.36 11.66
N LEU A 497 20.70 11.30 10.83
CA LEU A 497 22.14 11.57 10.60
C LEU A 497 22.70 12.63 11.55
N GLN A 498 21.85 13.36 12.30
CA GLN A 498 22.29 14.42 13.20
C GLN A 498 22.67 13.85 14.58
N PRO A 499 23.63 14.47 15.29
CA PRO A 499 24.01 14.06 16.64
C PRO A 499 22.81 13.98 17.60
N GLY A 500 22.57 12.82 18.21
CA GLY A 500 21.45 12.63 19.13
C GLY A 500 20.08 12.50 18.44
N HIS A 501 20.03 12.43 17.10
CA HIS A 501 18.83 12.14 16.31
C HIS A 501 17.68 13.14 16.53
N TYR A 502 18.01 14.43 16.67
CA TYR A 502 17.01 15.50 16.73
C TYR A 502 17.41 16.72 15.90
N ALA A 503 16.46 17.64 15.74
CA ALA A 503 16.64 18.95 15.11
C ALA A 503 15.65 19.96 15.70
N TYR A 504 15.99 21.24 15.58
CA TYR A 504 15.13 22.36 16.00
C TYR A 504 14.50 23.01 14.78
N CYS A 505 13.17 23.00 14.69
CA CYS A 505 12.44 23.79 13.71
C CYS A 505 12.03 25.12 14.35
N ILE A 506 12.57 26.22 13.83
CA ILE A 506 12.42 27.57 14.38
C ILE A 506 11.46 28.38 13.52
N MET A 507 10.46 28.98 14.16
CA MET A 507 9.65 30.05 13.61
C MET A 507 9.49 31.18 14.63
N ASP A 508 8.81 32.26 14.26
CA ASP A 508 8.42 33.32 15.19
C ASP A 508 6.91 33.59 15.15
N GLY A 509 6.42 34.42 16.07
CA GLY A 509 5.01 34.81 16.13
C GLY A 509 4.51 35.52 14.86
N ALA A 510 5.37 36.15 14.05
CA ALA A 510 4.97 36.73 12.78
C ALA A 510 4.65 35.63 11.75
N ILE A 511 5.47 34.57 11.70
CA ILE A 511 5.22 33.38 10.87
C ILE A 511 3.95 32.64 11.33
N LEU A 512 3.76 32.43 12.63
CA LEU A 512 2.52 31.83 13.14
C LEU A 512 1.27 32.60 12.69
N ASN A 513 1.31 33.94 12.77
CA ASN A 513 0.21 34.79 12.30
C ASN A 513 0.04 34.74 10.77
N HIS A 514 1.12 34.58 10.01
CA HIS A 514 1.06 34.34 8.58
C HIS A 514 0.28 33.07 8.29
N TYR A 515 0.63 31.94 8.91
CA TYR A 515 -0.05 30.66 8.69
C TYR A 515 -1.53 30.70 9.11
N LYS A 516 -1.86 31.36 10.22
CA LYS A 516 -3.26 31.56 10.63
C LYS A 516 -4.09 32.34 9.60
N LYS A 517 -3.45 33.28 8.89
CA LYS A 517 -4.13 34.15 7.93
C LYS A 517 -4.21 33.54 6.53
N ASN A 518 -3.13 32.91 6.08
CA ASN A 518 -2.95 32.49 4.70
C ASN A 518 -3.02 30.96 4.51
N GLY A 519 -3.04 30.19 5.60
CA GLY A 519 -2.90 28.75 5.59
C GLY A 519 -1.44 28.29 5.78
N PRO A 520 -1.22 27.03 6.17
CA PRO A 520 0.12 26.44 6.28
C PRO A 520 0.75 26.19 4.91
N ASP A 521 2.08 26.14 4.87
CA ASP A 521 2.85 25.79 3.67
C ASP A 521 2.78 24.30 3.37
N ILE A 522 2.96 23.46 4.40
CA ILE A 522 2.69 22.03 4.32
C ILE A 522 1.22 21.82 4.65
N PHE A 523 0.48 21.41 3.62
CA PHE A 523 -0.89 20.93 3.77
C PHE A 523 -0.89 19.41 3.81
N ASP A 524 -1.30 18.84 4.94
CA ASP A 524 -1.62 17.42 5.05
C ASP A 524 -2.95 17.20 5.78
N ILE A 525 -3.61 16.08 5.49
CA ILE A 525 -4.96 15.78 6.00
C ILE A 525 -4.97 15.45 7.50
N VAL A 526 -3.82 15.10 8.08
CA VAL A 526 -3.68 14.78 9.50
C VAL A 526 -3.54 16.06 10.31
N HIS A 527 -2.79 17.05 9.82
CA HIS A 527 -2.54 18.34 10.47
C HIS A 527 -3.26 19.50 9.73
N PRO A 528 -4.61 19.59 9.82
CA PRO A 528 -5.35 20.61 9.11
C PRO A 528 -5.03 22.03 9.62
N ALA A 529 -5.32 23.03 8.79
CA ALA A 529 -5.13 24.45 9.12
C ALA A 529 -5.82 24.85 10.44
N ASP A 530 -6.89 24.17 10.83
CA ASP A 530 -7.60 24.42 12.09
C ASP A 530 -6.72 24.21 13.34
N CYS A 531 -5.67 23.37 13.25
CA CYS A 531 -4.72 23.15 14.35
C CYS A 531 -3.99 24.44 14.77
N PHE A 532 -3.81 25.39 13.86
CA PHE A 532 -3.07 26.63 14.12
C PHE A 532 -3.81 27.55 15.09
N PHE A 533 -5.14 27.52 15.14
CA PHE A 533 -5.93 28.41 16.00
C PHE A 533 -5.91 28.03 17.49
N GLY A 534 -5.58 26.77 17.82
CA GLY A 534 -5.46 26.28 19.19
C GLY A 534 -4.04 26.31 19.75
N PHE A 535 -3.05 26.71 18.94
CA PHE A 535 -1.62 26.63 19.27
C PHE A 535 -1.26 27.30 20.59
N GLU A 536 -1.71 28.54 20.84
CA GLU A 536 -1.30 29.31 22.03
C GLU A 536 -1.71 28.66 23.35
N ALA A 537 -2.87 28.01 23.39
CA ALA A 537 -3.35 27.33 24.59
C ALA A 537 -2.46 26.12 24.91
N GLU A 538 -2.06 25.36 23.90
CA GLU A 538 -1.18 24.21 24.08
C GLU A 538 0.28 24.62 24.34
N ALA A 539 0.78 25.66 23.67
CA ALA A 539 2.09 26.25 23.93
C ALA A 539 2.22 26.73 25.38
N LYS A 540 1.20 27.42 25.89
CA LYS A 540 1.16 27.83 27.31
C LYS A 540 1.22 26.61 28.23
N ARG A 541 0.44 25.56 27.94
CA ARG A 541 0.47 24.31 28.71
C ARG A 541 1.83 23.63 28.66
N ALA A 542 2.51 23.65 27.52
CA ALA A 542 3.86 23.10 27.36
C ALA A 542 4.87 23.81 28.25
N VAL A 543 4.82 25.15 28.31
CA VAL A 543 5.68 25.93 29.21
C VAL A 543 5.36 25.64 30.68
N GLU A 544 4.08 25.59 31.06
CA GLU A 544 3.66 25.29 32.44
C GLU A 544 4.04 23.87 32.90
N GLN A 545 4.12 22.92 31.96
CA GLN A 545 4.50 21.54 32.22
C GLN A 545 5.99 21.24 31.95
N GLU A 546 6.79 22.27 31.65
CA GLU A 546 8.22 22.14 31.34
C GLU A 546 8.49 21.09 30.25
N TYR A 547 7.65 21.08 29.21
CA TYR A 547 7.77 20.13 28.11
C TYR A 547 9.00 20.45 27.23
N ASP A 548 10.05 19.63 27.38
CA ASP A 548 11.39 19.83 26.78
C ASP A 548 11.38 20.06 25.26
N ALA A 549 10.42 19.47 24.54
CA ALA A 549 10.40 19.53 23.09
C ALA A 549 9.74 20.80 22.52
N TYR A 550 9.22 21.68 23.37
CA TYR A 550 8.75 23.01 22.98
C TYR A 550 9.59 24.08 23.68
N ILE A 551 10.25 24.93 22.88
CA ILE A 551 11.08 26.03 23.39
C ILE A 551 10.52 27.35 22.87
N GLU A 552 10.44 28.35 23.74
CA GLU A 552 10.15 29.73 23.35
C GLU A 552 11.14 30.71 23.98
N ALA A 553 11.44 31.78 23.24
CA ALA A 553 12.39 32.82 23.67
C ALA A 553 11.98 34.20 23.13
N SER A 554 12.30 35.27 23.86
CA SER A 554 12.00 36.65 23.47
C SER A 554 13.12 37.29 22.64
N THR A 555 14.35 36.82 22.82
CA THR A 555 15.53 37.30 22.08
C THR A 555 16.31 36.14 21.49
N LEU A 556 17.19 36.44 20.52
CA LEU A 556 18.03 35.42 19.89
C LEU A 556 19.09 34.89 20.87
N ASP A 557 19.60 35.73 21.77
CA ASP A 557 20.56 35.32 22.81
C ASP A 557 19.92 34.36 23.83
N GLU A 558 18.68 34.63 24.25
CA GLU A 558 17.92 33.73 25.12
C GLU A 558 17.65 32.40 24.41
N LEU A 559 17.34 32.44 23.11
CA LEU A 559 17.15 31.23 22.31
C LEU A 559 18.45 30.42 22.23
N ALA A 560 19.59 31.07 21.96
CA ALA A 560 20.89 30.41 21.92
C ALA A 560 21.22 29.70 23.24
N GLU A 561 20.96 30.34 24.38
CA GLU A 561 21.14 29.75 25.71
C GLU A 561 20.26 28.50 25.91
N LYS A 562 18.95 28.61 25.60
CA LYS A 562 17.98 27.50 25.74
C LYS A 562 18.25 26.32 24.80
N LEU A 563 18.79 26.59 23.61
CA LEU A 563 19.17 25.54 22.66
C LEU A 563 20.59 25.00 22.90
N HIS A 564 21.34 25.58 23.84
CA HIS A 564 22.74 25.27 24.09
C HIS A 564 23.64 25.45 22.85
N ILE A 565 23.34 26.44 22.01
CA ILE A 565 24.09 26.79 20.81
C ILE A 565 24.87 28.08 21.07
N HIS A 566 26.08 28.20 20.54
CA HIS A 566 26.86 29.43 20.68
C HIS A 566 26.10 30.62 20.05
N PRO A 567 25.95 31.78 20.74
CA PRO A 567 25.14 32.90 20.25
C PRO A 567 25.53 33.37 18.84
N ASP A 568 26.82 33.52 18.57
CA ASP A 568 27.30 33.92 17.24
C ASP A 568 26.96 32.90 16.16
N THR A 569 26.96 31.60 16.48
CA THR A 569 26.63 30.55 15.51
C THR A 569 25.16 30.61 15.13
N LEU A 570 24.26 30.66 16.12
CA LEU A 570 22.83 30.79 15.86
C LEU A 570 22.51 32.08 15.11
N LYS A 571 23.15 33.19 15.51
CA LYS A 571 23.01 34.48 14.84
C LYS A 571 23.42 34.42 13.37
N ASN A 572 24.59 33.88 13.06
CA ASN A 572 25.07 33.74 11.69
C ASN A 572 24.12 32.89 10.83
N THR A 573 23.58 31.79 11.38
CA THR A 573 22.61 30.94 10.68
C THR A 573 21.31 31.67 10.39
N VAL A 574 20.76 32.39 11.37
CA VAL A 574 19.53 33.19 11.19
C VAL A 574 19.75 34.33 10.19
N GLU A 575 20.89 35.02 10.25
CA GLU A 575 21.23 36.09 9.30
C GLU A 575 21.37 35.56 7.87
N ALA A 576 22.10 34.45 7.67
CA ALA A 576 22.25 33.83 6.35
C ALA A 576 20.90 33.32 5.78
N TYR A 577 20.05 32.71 6.62
CA TYR A 577 18.72 32.29 6.20
C TYR A 577 17.83 33.49 5.85
N ASN A 578 17.91 34.57 6.62
CA ASN A 578 17.18 35.80 6.36
C ASN A 578 17.66 36.52 5.07
N GLU A 579 18.95 36.46 4.74
CA GLU A 579 19.49 36.94 3.46
C GLU A 579 18.92 36.13 2.28
N ALA A 580 18.81 34.80 2.43
CA ALA A 580 18.14 33.96 1.44
C ALA A 580 16.67 34.38 1.25
N CYS A 581 15.96 34.69 2.34
CA CYS A 581 14.58 35.20 2.29
C CYS A 581 14.47 36.55 1.56
N GLU A 582 15.42 37.47 1.76
CA GLU A 582 15.43 38.78 1.11
C GLU A 582 15.76 38.70 -0.38
N THR A 583 16.69 37.82 -0.75
CA THR A 583 17.12 37.64 -2.14
C THR A 583 16.20 36.68 -2.93
N GLY A 584 15.35 35.93 -2.23
CA GLY A 584 14.56 34.84 -2.82
C GLY A 584 15.43 33.71 -3.37
N ARG A 585 16.59 33.46 -2.76
CA ARG A 585 17.55 32.46 -3.23
C ARG A 585 18.30 31.80 -2.08
N ASP A 586 17.96 30.54 -1.78
CA ASP A 586 18.77 29.71 -0.90
C ASP A 586 19.93 29.06 -1.68
N THR A 587 21.14 29.59 -1.52
CA THR A 587 22.34 29.04 -2.16
C THR A 587 22.92 27.82 -1.46
N GLN A 588 22.44 27.48 -0.26
CA GLN A 588 22.95 26.36 0.51
C GLN A 588 22.26 25.05 0.13
N PHE A 589 20.92 25.02 0.15
CA PHE A 589 20.14 23.80 -0.10
C PHE A 589 19.10 23.93 -1.21
N GLY A 590 19.01 25.10 -1.86
CA GLY A 590 18.09 25.31 -2.98
C GLY A 590 16.62 25.30 -2.57
N LYS A 591 16.31 25.75 -1.35
CA LYS A 591 14.95 25.96 -0.86
C LYS A 591 14.15 26.89 -1.78
N ASN A 592 12.93 26.50 -2.11
CA ASN A 592 11.94 27.18 -2.93
C ASN A 592 11.60 28.51 -2.26
N PRO A 593 11.66 29.63 -3.01
CA PRO A 593 11.36 30.95 -2.48
C PRO A 593 9.97 31.10 -1.85
N ASP A 594 9.00 30.30 -2.28
CA ASP A 594 7.63 30.34 -1.72
C ASP A 594 7.59 29.95 -0.22
N PHE A 595 8.58 29.20 0.26
CA PHE A 595 8.68 28.72 1.65
C PHE A 595 9.74 29.48 2.47
N LEU A 596 10.28 30.59 1.93
CA LEU A 596 11.26 31.43 2.61
C LEU A 596 10.59 32.50 3.47
N HIS A 597 10.28 32.13 4.71
CA HIS A 597 9.76 33.05 5.72
C HIS A 597 10.85 33.59 6.63
N LYS A 598 11.03 34.91 6.67
CA LYS A 598 12.07 35.58 7.48
C LYS A 598 11.85 35.35 8.99
N ILE A 599 12.90 34.96 9.71
CA ILE A 599 12.92 34.88 11.17
C ILE A 599 13.25 36.27 11.74
N THR A 600 12.27 36.93 12.33
CA THR A 600 12.39 38.32 12.83
C THR A 600 12.39 38.45 14.35
N GLY A 601 11.98 37.39 15.06
CA GLY A 601 11.76 37.40 16.52
C GLY A 601 10.49 38.14 16.95
N LYS A 602 9.69 38.65 16.01
CA LYS A 602 8.44 39.35 16.33
C LYS A 602 7.43 38.38 16.92
N GLY A 603 6.88 38.74 18.08
CA GLY A 603 5.90 37.90 18.77
C GLY A 603 6.50 36.64 19.40
N LYS A 604 7.82 36.64 19.69
CA LYS A 604 8.66 35.56 20.27
C LYS A 604 9.07 34.47 19.29
N TYR A 605 10.22 33.85 19.54
CA TYR A 605 10.68 32.63 18.87
C TYR A 605 9.91 31.43 19.39
N LEU A 606 9.47 30.57 18.49
CA LEU A 606 8.69 29.35 18.76
C LEU A 606 9.42 28.19 18.11
N VAL A 607 9.80 27.18 18.89
CA VAL A 607 10.71 26.12 18.43
C VAL A 607 10.17 24.75 18.81
N GLY A 608 10.13 23.85 17.84
CA GLY A 608 9.88 22.43 18.04
C GLY A 608 11.19 21.64 17.97
N LYS A 609 11.48 20.84 18.99
CA LYS A 609 12.59 19.89 19.01
C LYS A 609 12.11 18.55 18.49
N PHE A 610 12.26 18.35 17.19
CA PHE A 610 11.82 17.13 16.50
C PHE A 610 12.88 16.05 16.59
N TYR A 611 12.44 14.83 16.88
CA TYR A 611 13.29 13.64 16.94
C TYR A 611 13.00 12.71 15.77
N LEU A 612 13.90 11.73 15.56
CA LEU A 612 13.57 10.56 14.76
C LEU A 612 12.36 9.84 15.38
N GLY A 613 11.27 9.83 14.63
CA GLY A 613 10.06 9.11 14.96
C GLY A 613 9.85 7.90 14.08
N ALA A 614 8.89 7.06 14.43
CA ALA A 614 8.47 5.97 13.56
C ALA A 614 7.02 5.54 13.77
N TYR A 615 6.36 5.14 12.69
CA TYR A 615 5.08 4.43 12.80
C TYR A 615 5.24 3.02 13.39
N GLY A 616 6.39 2.39 13.14
CA GLY A 616 6.72 1.05 13.61
C GLY A 616 8.01 0.53 12.98
N THR A 617 8.30 -0.74 13.25
CA THR A 617 9.34 -1.48 12.52
C THR A 617 8.72 -2.52 11.60
N ILE A 618 9.48 -2.84 10.56
CA ILE A 618 9.09 -3.67 9.43
C ILE A 618 10.22 -4.63 9.08
N GLY A 619 9.88 -5.72 8.41
CA GLY A 619 10.82 -6.77 8.07
C GLY A 619 11.31 -7.55 9.29
N GLY A 620 12.38 -8.31 9.07
CA GLY A 620 12.91 -9.28 10.03
C GLY A 620 12.82 -10.70 9.49
N ILE A 621 11.89 -10.97 8.57
CA ILE A 621 11.75 -12.25 7.87
C ILE A 621 11.74 -12.06 6.36
N ARG A 622 12.44 -12.96 5.65
CA ARG A 622 12.35 -13.06 4.20
C ARG A 622 11.19 -13.95 3.78
N ILE A 623 10.37 -13.46 2.87
CA ILE A 623 9.31 -14.22 2.19
C ILE A 623 9.47 -14.15 0.67
N ASN A 624 8.85 -15.09 -0.04
CA ASN A 624 8.61 -14.96 -1.48
C ASN A 624 7.24 -14.33 -1.77
N LYS A 625 6.88 -14.18 -3.06
CA LYS A 625 5.57 -13.62 -3.47
C LYS A 625 4.32 -14.40 -3.02
N TYR A 626 4.49 -15.61 -2.49
CA TYR A 626 3.42 -16.42 -1.93
C TYR A 626 3.38 -16.37 -0.39
N CYS A 627 4.17 -15.47 0.20
CA CYS A 627 4.31 -15.29 1.64
C CYS A 627 4.88 -16.52 2.38
N GLU A 628 5.54 -17.46 1.67
CA GLU A 628 6.29 -18.53 2.32
C GLU A 628 7.53 -17.97 3.00
N VAL A 629 7.75 -18.35 4.26
CA VAL A 629 8.97 -17.98 4.98
C VAL A 629 10.16 -18.76 4.41
N LEU A 630 11.23 -18.04 4.09
CA LEU A 630 12.45 -18.62 3.55
C LEU A 630 13.47 -18.90 4.65
N GLY A 631 14.14 -20.04 4.58
CA GLY A 631 15.32 -20.34 5.39
C GLY A 631 16.59 -19.66 4.84
N GLU A 632 17.71 -19.87 5.54
CA GLU A 632 19.05 -19.39 5.10
C GLU A 632 19.51 -19.97 3.75
N ASP A 633 18.90 -21.09 3.34
CA ASP A 633 19.08 -21.69 2.02
C ASP A 633 18.10 -21.13 0.99
N TYR A 634 17.38 -20.04 1.28
CA TYR A 634 16.42 -19.39 0.39
C TYR A 634 15.27 -20.32 -0.07
N LEU A 635 15.10 -21.47 0.59
CA LEU A 635 14.00 -22.38 0.32
C LEU A 635 12.85 -22.14 1.31
N PRO A 636 11.59 -22.33 0.88
CA PRO A 636 10.45 -22.29 1.78
C PRO A 636 10.56 -23.29 2.92
N ILE A 637 10.33 -22.83 4.15
CA ILE A 637 10.10 -23.70 5.31
C ILE A 637 8.69 -24.28 5.19
N PRO A 638 8.53 -25.60 5.00
CA PRO A 638 7.22 -26.19 4.73
C PRO A 638 6.21 -25.90 5.84
N GLY A 639 5.02 -25.42 5.45
CA GLY A 639 3.94 -25.10 6.39
C GLY A 639 4.09 -23.77 7.13
N LEU A 640 5.15 -22.98 6.90
CA LEU A 640 5.36 -21.69 7.55
C LEU A 640 5.21 -20.52 6.57
N TYR A 641 4.34 -19.59 6.93
CA TYR A 641 4.05 -18.36 6.19
C TYR A 641 4.15 -17.15 7.11
N SER A 642 4.42 -15.97 6.54
CA SER A 642 4.41 -14.72 7.28
C SER A 642 3.89 -13.56 6.44
N ALA A 643 3.25 -12.59 7.11
CA ALA A 643 2.56 -11.47 6.48
C ALA A 643 2.58 -10.24 7.40
N GLY A 644 2.28 -9.06 6.84
CA GLY A 644 2.33 -7.81 7.60
C GLY A 644 3.75 -7.38 7.93
N SER A 645 3.89 -6.60 9.00
CA SER A 645 5.16 -5.97 9.32
C SER A 645 6.30 -6.95 9.57
N ASP A 646 6.04 -8.17 10.06
CA ASP A 646 7.09 -9.19 10.28
C ASP A 646 7.89 -9.51 9.00
N ALA A 647 7.21 -9.47 7.84
CA ALA A 647 7.73 -9.85 6.53
C ALA A 647 7.79 -8.68 5.54
N ASN A 648 7.51 -7.46 6.01
CA ASN A 648 7.42 -6.29 5.13
C ASN A 648 8.81 -5.75 4.77
N THR A 649 9.36 -6.26 3.68
CA THR A 649 10.69 -5.90 3.18
C THR A 649 10.63 -5.05 1.91
N ILE A 650 9.46 -4.48 1.61
CA ILE A 650 9.21 -3.76 0.34
C ILE A 650 9.83 -2.35 0.33
N TYR A 651 10.48 -1.90 1.40
CA TYR A 651 10.95 -0.51 1.48
C TYR A 651 12.47 -0.36 1.35
N GLY A 652 13.23 -1.45 1.35
CA GLY A 652 14.68 -1.41 1.17
C GLY A 652 15.33 -0.58 2.27
N ASP A 653 15.82 0.61 1.93
CA ASP A 653 16.47 1.55 2.84
C ASP A 653 15.57 2.68 3.36
N SER A 654 14.37 2.89 2.81
CA SER A 654 13.52 4.01 3.21
C SER A 654 12.04 3.75 2.98
N TYR A 655 11.23 4.09 3.97
CA TYR A 655 9.77 4.00 3.89
C TYR A 655 9.23 4.88 2.75
N ASN A 656 8.57 4.26 1.77
CA ASN A 656 8.04 5.00 0.63
C ASN A 656 6.71 5.67 0.99
N PHE A 657 6.81 6.96 1.32
CA PHE A 657 5.66 7.77 1.68
C PHE A 657 5.01 8.52 0.51
N THR A 658 5.56 8.42 -0.71
CA THR A 658 4.93 8.96 -1.93
C THR A 658 3.66 8.19 -2.31
N LEU A 659 3.52 6.96 -1.83
CA LEU A 659 2.34 6.11 -1.96
C LEU A 659 1.72 5.87 -0.58
N PRO A 660 0.99 6.84 0.02
CA PRO A 660 0.50 6.73 1.38
C PRO A 660 -0.50 5.56 1.57
N GLY A 661 -0.54 5.03 2.79
CA GLY A 661 -1.31 3.83 3.17
C GLY A 661 -0.55 2.51 2.97
N ASN A 662 0.69 2.54 2.46
CA ASN A 662 1.37 1.37 1.92
C ASN A 662 1.59 0.25 2.93
N THR A 663 1.99 0.53 4.17
CA THR A 663 2.24 -0.54 5.16
C THR A 663 0.96 -1.27 5.54
N MET A 664 -0.13 -0.54 5.75
CA MET A 664 -1.43 -1.17 6.00
C MET A 664 -1.94 -1.91 4.76
N GLY A 665 -1.75 -1.34 3.57
CA GLY A 665 -2.06 -1.99 2.30
C GLY A 665 -1.32 -3.32 2.15
N PHE A 666 0.00 -3.33 2.42
CA PHE A 666 0.82 -4.53 2.37
C PHE A 666 0.36 -5.54 3.44
N ALA A 667 0.04 -5.09 4.65
CA ALA A 667 -0.43 -5.98 5.70
C ALA A 667 -1.70 -6.75 5.30
N ILE A 668 -2.74 -6.06 4.81
CA ILE A 668 -3.97 -6.73 4.38
C ILE A 668 -3.71 -7.63 3.17
N ASN A 669 -2.97 -7.13 2.16
CA ASN A 669 -2.72 -7.89 0.94
C ASN A 669 -1.85 -9.12 1.19
N SER A 670 -0.72 -8.99 1.89
CA SER A 670 0.14 -10.12 2.26
C SER A 670 -0.58 -11.11 3.16
N GLY A 671 -1.45 -10.65 4.07
CA GLY A 671 -2.33 -11.52 4.85
C GLY A 671 -3.22 -12.37 3.97
N ARG A 672 -3.96 -11.72 3.07
CA ARG A 672 -4.84 -12.39 2.09
C ARG A 672 -4.06 -13.35 1.18
N MET A 673 -2.90 -12.93 0.68
CA MET A 673 -2.00 -13.76 -0.15
C MET A 673 -1.48 -14.99 0.63
N ALA A 674 -1.11 -14.82 1.90
CA ALA A 674 -0.65 -15.91 2.76
C ALA A 674 -1.77 -16.92 3.03
N GLY A 675 -3.00 -16.45 3.31
CA GLY A 675 -4.16 -17.31 3.50
C GLY A 675 -4.51 -18.11 2.23
N GLU A 676 -4.54 -17.44 1.07
CA GLU A 676 -4.76 -18.10 -0.23
C GLU A 676 -3.65 -19.14 -0.53
N SER A 677 -2.39 -18.81 -0.26
CA SER A 677 -1.24 -19.68 -0.54
C SER A 677 -1.16 -20.86 0.42
N ALA A 678 -1.49 -20.66 1.70
CA ALA A 678 -1.61 -21.72 2.69
C ALA A 678 -2.77 -22.67 2.36
N ALA A 679 -3.90 -22.12 1.90
CA ALA A 679 -5.03 -22.94 1.45
C ALA A 679 -4.67 -23.81 0.25
N GLN A 680 -4.01 -23.23 -0.76
CA GLN A 680 -3.54 -24.00 -1.92
C GLN A 680 -2.55 -25.10 -1.52
N TYR A 681 -1.62 -24.79 -0.61
CA TYR A 681 -0.65 -25.76 -0.09
C TYR A 681 -1.32 -26.97 0.58
N ILE A 682 -2.40 -26.74 1.32
CA ILE A 682 -3.16 -27.80 1.99
C ILE A 682 -3.92 -28.65 0.97
N LEU A 683 -4.59 -28.01 0.01
CA LEU A 683 -5.39 -28.68 -1.01
C LEU A 683 -4.54 -29.45 -2.03
N ASP A 684 -3.27 -29.08 -2.23
CA ASP A 684 -2.33 -29.80 -3.08
C ASP A 684 -1.73 -31.06 -2.39
N GLU A 685 -1.79 -31.14 -1.05
CA GLU A 685 -1.36 -32.30 -0.28
C GLU A 685 -2.45 -33.39 -0.13
N GLU A 686 -3.72 -33.04 -0.41
CA GLU A 686 -4.88 -33.95 -0.44
C GLU A 686 -5.10 -34.56 -1.83
#